data_AF-A0A8P0NF00-F1
#
_entry.id   AF-A0A8P0NF00-F1
#
_cell.length_a   1.000
_cell.length_b   1.000
_cell.length_c   1.000
_cell.angle_alpha   90.00
_cell.angle_beta   90.00
_cell.angle_gamma   90.00
#
_symmetry.space_group_name_H-M   'P 1'
#
loop_
_entity.id
_entity.type
_entity.pdbx_description
1 polymer ?
#
loop_
_entity_poly.entity_id
_entity_poly.type
_entity_poly.pdbx_seq_one_letter_code
_entity_poly.pdbx_strand_id
1 'polypeptide(L)'
;MWYAVSWAPGAQGWLQACHDQFPDQFLEAICSNLSFSALSGPNRRLVKQLCAGLLPPPTNCPEGLPPAPLTPEVFWGCFLENETLWAERLCGEAGLQAVPPSNQAWVQHVCQGPTPDVTAFPPCHVGPCGERCPDGGSFLMMVCANDTMYEALVPFWPWLAGQCRISRGGNDTCFLEGLLGPLLPSLPPLGPSPLCLAPAPFLLGMLSQLPRCQSSVPALAHSTRLHYLLRLLTFLLGPGAGGTEAQGMLGQALMLSSLPDNCSFWDAFRPEGRRSVLRTVGEYLEREEQLTPPGFEPTASPSSGITKMELLACFSPVLWDLLQREKSVWALQILVQAYLHMPPENLQQLVLSAEREAAQGFLTLMHRSWAQLQVPPSEEQALGRLTALLLQRYPRLTSQLFIDLSPLIPFLAVSDLMRFPPSLLANDSVLAAIRDYSPGMRPEQKEALAKRLLAPELFGEVPAWSQELLWAVLPLLPHLPLENFLQLSPHQIQALEDSWPAAGLGPGHARHVLRSLVNQSVQDGEEQVRRLGPLACFLSPEELQSLVPLSDPMGPVERGLLECAANGTLSPQGRVAYELLGVLRSSGGAVLSPLELRVWAPLFPQLGLRFLQELSEPQLRAMLPALQGTSVTPAQAQFLWKKMQVPTNLTLRNLQALGTLAGGMSCEFLQQINLMADFLEVVHMIYQLPTGVRGSLRACIWAELQRKMTMPEPELATLGSELSGLDTKLLLDSPIYLMDRLSNESIMLMVELVRRAPEQLLALTPLHRVALAERALQNLAPKETTVSREVLETLGPLVGFLGIESTRRIPLPILLAHLNQLQGFCLGEPFATELGWLLSQEPILGKPELWSEGEVEQAGRLVLTLSTEAISLIPREALGPETLERLLEKQQSWEQSRVGQLCGTPQLAPKKAALVAGVVRPTAEDLSEPVPNCADVRGTFPAAWSATQIAEMELSDFEDCLALFAGDPGLGPEELRAAMGKAKQLWGPPRGFRPEQILQLSRLLIGLGERELQELILVDWGVLSTLGQIDGWSSIQLRVVVSSFLRQSGRHVSHLDFLHLTALGYTLCGLRPEELQHISSWEFSQAALFLGNLHLQCSEEQLEVLAQLLVLPGGFGPVSNWGPEIFTEIGTIAAGIPDLALSALLQEQIQGLTPLAISVIPAPKFAVVFSPTQLSSLTSVQAMAVTPEQMAFLSPEQRRAVVWAQHEGKESPEQQGRSTAWGLQDWSQPSWAMALTICFLGNLI
;
A
#
# COMPACT_ATOMS: atom_id res chain seq x y z
N MET A 1 -35.64 -39.28 4.88
CA MET A 1 -36.77 -39.08 5.82
C MET A 1 -37.18 -37.62 5.97
N TRP A 2 -36.34 -36.73 6.54
CA TRP A 2 -36.72 -35.33 6.81
C TRP A 2 -37.17 -34.54 5.55
N TYR A 3 -36.44 -34.63 4.45
CA TYR A 3 -36.79 -34.00 3.16
C TYR A 3 -38.11 -34.52 2.54
N ALA A 4 -38.53 -35.75 2.88
CA ALA A 4 -39.77 -36.34 2.38
C ALA A 4 -41.02 -35.77 3.08
N VAL A 5 -40.86 -35.24 4.31
CA VAL A 5 -41.98 -34.75 5.15
C VAL A 5 -42.03 -33.22 5.22
N SER A 6 -40.93 -32.51 4.93
CA SER A 6 -40.85 -31.04 4.96
C SER A 6 -41.31 -30.34 3.66
N TRP A 7 -41.44 -29.01 3.68
CA TRP A 7 -41.80 -28.13 2.54
C TRP A 7 -40.66 -27.19 2.12
N ALA A 8 -39.40 -27.65 2.21
CA ALA A 8 -38.24 -26.83 1.85
C ALA A 8 -38.02 -26.74 0.32
N PRO A 9 -37.65 -25.57 -0.25
CA PRO A 9 -37.27 -25.44 -1.65
C PRO A 9 -36.03 -26.28 -1.96
N GLY A 10 -36.03 -27.04 -3.07
CA GLY A 10 -34.92 -27.92 -3.45
C GLY A 10 -34.94 -29.33 -2.82
N ALA A 11 -35.87 -29.62 -1.90
CA ALA A 11 -36.01 -30.94 -1.28
C ALA A 11 -36.27 -32.07 -2.30
N GLN A 12 -36.92 -31.76 -3.43
CA GLN A 12 -37.20 -32.72 -4.50
C GLN A 12 -35.95 -33.16 -5.26
N GLY A 13 -35.00 -32.25 -5.51
CA GLY A 13 -33.74 -32.58 -6.17
C GLY A 13 -32.86 -33.47 -5.30
N TRP A 14 -32.82 -33.22 -4.00
CA TRP A 14 -32.10 -34.07 -3.03
C TRP A 14 -32.75 -35.45 -2.83
N LEU A 15 -34.09 -35.54 -2.91
CA LEU A 15 -34.78 -36.84 -2.91
C LEU A 15 -34.45 -37.68 -4.15
N GLN A 16 -34.35 -37.05 -5.32
CA GLN A 16 -33.96 -37.69 -6.57
C GLN A 16 -32.49 -38.17 -6.51
N ALA A 17 -31.57 -37.30 -6.07
CA ALA A 17 -30.16 -37.64 -5.95
C ALA A 17 -29.90 -38.79 -4.94
N CYS A 18 -30.60 -38.81 -3.80
CA CYS A 18 -30.51 -39.91 -2.84
C CYS A 18 -31.09 -41.24 -3.38
N HIS A 19 -32.14 -41.19 -4.20
CA HIS A 19 -32.66 -42.36 -4.91
C HIS A 19 -31.62 -42.89 -5.92
N ASP A 20 -31.00 -41.99 -6.68
CA ASP A 20 -30.07 -42.34 -7.76
C ASP A 20 -28.70 -42.81 -7.24
N GLN A 21 -28.25 -42.34 -6.06
CA GLN A 21 -26.98 -42.75 -5.45
C GLN A 21 -27.09 -43.91 -4.45
N PHE A 22 -28.21 -44.06 -3.73
CA PHE A 22 -28.37 -45.07 -2.67
C PHE A 22 -29.73 -45.79 -2.74
N PRO A 23 -30.01 -46.53 -3.83
CA PRO A 23 -31.34 -47.05 -4.15
C PRO A 23 -31.88 -48.07 -3.13
N ASP A 24 -31.05 -48.97 -2.61
CA ASP A 24 -31.48 -50.00 -1.65
C ASP A 24 -31.85 -49.41 -0.28
N GLN A 25 -31.08 -48.44 0.19
CA GLN A 25 -31.33 -47.72 1.45
C GLN A 25 -32.55 -46.79 1.31
N PHE A 26 -32.77 -46.23 0.12
CA PHE A 26 -33.95 -45.44 -0.20
C PHE A 26 -35.22 -46.29 -0.21
N LEU A 27 -35.15 -47.52 -0.77
CA LEU A 27 -36.23 -48.51 -0.74
C LEU A 27 -36.62 -48.87 0.71
N GLU A 28 -35.63 -49.14 1.58
CA GLU A 28 -35.85 -49.64 2.94
C GLU A 28 -36.24 -48.55 3.96
N ALA A 29 -35.77 -47.31 3.77
CA ALA A 29 -36.03 -46.20 4.68
C ALA A 29 -37.24 -45.34 4.27
N ILE A 30 -37.54 -45.24 2.97
CA ILE A 30 -38.58 -44.34 2.43
C ILE A 30 -39.73 -45.10 1.76
N CYS A 31 -39.47 -46.17 1.00
CA CYS A 31 -40.51 -46.87 0.25
C CYS A 31 -41.26 -47.95 1.05
N SER A 32 -40.61 -48.59 2.03
CA SER A 32 -41.20 -49.67 2.83
C SER A 32 -41.74 -49.25 4.21
N ASN A 33 -41.15 -48.23 4.86
CA ASN A 33 -41.45 -47.86 6.25
C ASN A 33 -42.30 -46.59 6.45
N LEU A 34 -42.49 -45.75 5.42
CA LEU A 34 -43.27 -44.51 5.52
C LEU A 34 -44.71 -44.71 5.04
N SER A 35 -45.70 -44.40 5.87
CA SER A 35 -47.10 -44.39 5.38
C SER A 35 -47.30 -43.21 4.44
N PHE A 36 -47.80 -43.47 3.22
CA PHE A 36 -48.04 -42.42 2.22
C PHE A 36 -49.03 -41.34 2.68
N SER A 37 -49.73 -41.50 3.80
CA SER A 37 -50.59 -40.49 4.43
C SER A 37 -49.84 -39.46 5.27
N ALA A 38 -48.59 -39.72 5.67
CA ALA A 38 -47.75 -38.79 6.44
C ALA A 38 -46.91 -37.83 5.56
N LEU A 39 -46.94 -37.98 4.24
CA LEU A 39 -46.16 -37.17 3.29
C LEU A 39 -46.89 -35.89 2.89
N SER A 40 -46.13 -34.80 2.80
CA SER A 40 -46.65 -33.49 2.42
C SER A 40 -46.97 -33.43 0.91
N GLY A 41 -48.02 -32.68 0.53
CA GLY A 41 -48.67 -32.72 -0.79
C GLY A 41 -47.77 -32.79 -2.05
N PRO A 42 -46.75 -31.93 -2.23
CA PRO A 42 -45.93 -31.91 -3.45
C PRO A 42 -44.92 -33.06 -3.51
N ASN A 43 -44.39 -33.53 -2.37
CA ASN A 43 -43.37 -34.59 -2.34
C ASN A 43 -43.96 -35.99 -2.41
N ARG A 44 -45.26 -36.14 -2.10
CA ARG A 44 -45.99 -37.42 -2.15
C ARG A 44 -46.04 -38.05 -3.55
N ARG A 45 -46.13 -37.25 -4.62
CA ARG A 45 -46.15 -37.76 -6.01
C ARG A 45 -44.77 -38.23 -6.47
N LEU A 46 -43.74 -37.45 -6.16
CA LEU A 46 -42.36 -37.77 -6.54
C LEU A 46 -41.87 -39.03 -5.84
N VAL A 47 -42.07 -39.14 -4.51
CA VAL A 47 -41.68 -40.35 -3.76
C VAL A 47 -42.44 -41.59 -4.25
N LYS A 48 -43.72 -41.46 -4.65
CA LYS A 48 -44.45 -42.57 -5.29
C LYS A 48 -43.87 -43.00 -6.63
N GLN A 49 -43.42 -42.06 -7.47
CA GLN A 49 -42.76 -42.36 -8.74
C GLN A 49 -41.40 -43.02 -8.52
N LEU A 50 -40.59 -42.49 -7.59
CA LEU A 50 -39.27 -43.03 -7.27
C LEU A 50 -39.37 -44.44 -6.68
N CYS A 51 -40.31 -44.68 -5.75
CA CYS A 51 -40.54 -46.02 -5.22
C CYS A 51 -41.14 -47.00 -6.24
N ALA A 52 -41.85 -46.51 -7.27
CA ALA A 52 -42.37 -47.34 -8.36
C ALA A 52 -41.29 -47.74 -9.37
N GLY A 53 -40.24 -46.93 -9.54
CA GLY A 53 -39.07 -47.24 -10.38
C GLY A 53 -38.12 -48.28 -9.78
N LEU A 54 -38.20 -48.52 -8.46
CA LEU A 54 -37.43 -49.54 -7.74
C LEU A 54 -38.19 -50.87 -7.56
N LEU A 55 -39.42 -50.98 -8.09
CA LEU A 55 -40.13 -52.25 -8.25
C LEU A 55 -39.91 -52.78 -9.68
N PRO A 56 -39.67 -54.09 -9.88
CA PRO A 56 -39.31 -54.61 -11.21
C PRO A 56 -40.50 -54.55 -12.20
N PRO A 57 -40.31 -54.10 -13.46
CA PRO A 57 -41.29 -54.26 -14.54
C PRO A 57 -41.29 -55.69 -15.12
N PRO A 58 -42.35 -56.11 -15.84
CA PRO A 58 -42.53 -57.49 -16.28
C PRO A 58 -41.67 -57.86 -17.50
N THR A 59 -40.98 -58.99 -17.39
CA THR A 59 -40.31 -59.76 -18.44
C THR A 59 -41.19 -59.96 -19.68
N ASN A 60 -40.71 -59.61 -20.88
CA ASN A 60 -41.06 -60.29 -22.14
C ASN A 60 -40.08 -59.90 -23.28
N CYS A 61 -38.81 -60.28 -23.13
CA CYS A 61 -37.90 -60.38 -24.27
C CYS A 61 -38.11 -61.74 -24.97
N PRO A 62 -38.20 -61.81 -26.32
CA PRO A 62 -38.47 -63.08 -27.02
C PRO A 62 -37.34 -64.09 -26.81
N GLU A 63 -37.68 -65.37 -26.62
CA GLU A 63 -36.71 -66.42 -26.25
C GLU A 63 -35.73 -66.80 -27.39
N GLY A 64 -35.92 -66.35 -28.64
CA GLY A 64 -35.02 -66.60 -29.79
C GLY A 64 -34.57 -65.35 -30.55
N LEU A 65 -33.54 -65.47 -31.41
CA LEU A 65 -33.05 -64.40 -32.32
C LEU A 65 -34.17 -64.01 -33.31
N PRO A 66 -34.71 -62.78 -33.29
CA PRO A 66 -35.79 -62.39 -34.20
C PRO A 66 -35.29 -62.23 -35.65
N PRO A 67 -36.12 -62.45 -36.68
CA PRO A 67 -35.75 -62.12 -38.06
C PRO A 67 -35.66 -60.59 -38.23
N ALA A 68 -34.56 -60.12 -38.83
CA ALA A 68 -34.27 -58.71 -39.04
C ALA A 68 -35.27 -58.03 -40.00
N PRO A 69 -35.50 -56.69 -39.86
CA PRO A 69 -34.85 -55.75 -38.94
C PRO A 69 -35.60 -55.53 -37.61
N LEU A 70 -34.85 -55.31 -36.53
CA LEU A 70 -35.35 -55.01 -35.18
C LEU A 70 -35.82 -53.56 -35.03
N THR A 71 -36.78 -53.27 -34.14
CA THR A 71 -37.16 -51.88 -33.78
C THR A 71 -36.22 -51.32 -32.69
N PRO A 72 -35.94 -50.00 -32.67
CA PRO A 72 -35.01 -49.38 -31.71
C PRO A 72 -35.38 -49.63 -30.23
N GLU A 73 -36.67 -49.66 -29.92
CA GLU A 73 -37.19 -49.84 -28.56
C GLU A 73 -36.95 -51.26 -28.02
N VAL A 74 -37.03 -52.29 -28.88
CA VAL A 74 -36.74 -53.69 -28.51
C VAL A 74 -35.23 -53.92 -28.41
N PHE A 75 -34.44 -53.26 -29.26
CA PHE A 75 -32.98 -53.33 -29.21
C PHE A 75 -32.44 -52.72 -27.91
N TRP A 76 -32.85 -51.50 -27.54
CA TRP A 76 -32.31 -50.85 -26.32
C TRP A 76 -32.88 -51.41 -25.02
N GLY A 77 -34.14 -51.86 -25.01
CA GLY A 77 -34.80 -52.42 -23.81
C GLY A 77 -34.30 -53.81 -23.40
N CYS A 78 -34.15 -54.74 -24.35
CA CYS A 78 -33.76 -56.13 -24.04
C CYS A 78 -32.25 -56.38 -23.99
N PHE A 79 -31.43 -55.46 -24.52
CA PHE A 79 -29.97 -55.63 -24.66
C PHE A 79 -29.19 -55.27 -23.38
N LEU A 80 -29.76 -54.42 -22.52
CA LEU A 80 -29.12 -53.94 -21.29
C LEU A 80 -29.54 -54.69 -20.03
N GLU A 81 -30.69 -55.39 -20.05
CA GLU A 81 -31.22 -56.08 -18.85
C GLU A 81 -30.59 -57.45 -18.57
N ASN A 82 -30.01 -58.15 -19.57
CA ASN A 82 -29.43 -59.48 -19.37
C ASN A 82 -28.02 -59.57 -19.98
N GLU A 83 -27.02 -59.27 -19.16
CA GLU A 83 -25.68 -58.78 -19.55
C GLU A 83 -24.81 -59.76 -20.37
N THR A 84 -25.21 -61.00 -20.63
CA THR A 84 -24.36 -62.00 -21.33
C THR A 84 -25.06 -62.76 -22.47
N LEU A 85 -26.38 -62.68 -22.54
CA LEU A 85 -27.21 -63.58 -23.35
C LEU A 85 -27.09 -63.33 -24.87
N TRP A 86 -26.94 -62.08 -25.28
CA TRP A 86 -26.77 -61.70 -26.69
C TRP A 86 -25.36 -61.95 -27.22
N ALA A 87 -24.35 -61.80 -26.37
CA ALA A 87 -22.96 -62.09 -26.72
C ALA A 87 -22.73 -63.60 -26.91
N GLU A 88 -23.39 -64.45 -26.11
CA GLU A 88 -23.38 -65.91 -26.29
C GLU A 88 -24.11 -66.36 -27.55
N ARG A 89 -25.20 -65.67 -27.94
CA ARG A 89 -26.00 -65.99 -29.14
C ARG A 89 -25.33 -65.54 -30.44
N LEU A 90 -24.64 -64.39 -30.46
CA LEU A 90 -23.87 -63.90 -31.60
C LEU A 90 -22.60 -64.73 -31.86
N CYS A 91 -21.97 -65.24 -30.80
CA CYS A 91 -20.79 -66.11 -30.89
C CYS A 91 -21.11 -67.60 -31.13
N GLY A 92 -22.40 -67.98 -31.20
CA GLY A 92 -22.85 -69.33 -31.57
C GLY A 92 -22.97 -69.53 -33.09
N GLU A 93 -23.01 -70.79 -33.56
CA GLU A 93 -23.04 -71.13 -35.00
C GLU A 93 -24.18 -70.43 -35.77
N ALA A 94 -25.37 -70.30 -35.17
CA ALA A 94 -26.52 -69.64 -35.80
C ALA A 94 -26.35 -68.11 -35.94
N GLY A 95 -25.64 -67.46 -35.01
CA GLY A 95 -25.34 -66.02 -35.06
C GLY A 95 -24.26 -65.69 -36.09
N LEU A 96 -23.22 -66.53 -36.19
CA LEU A 96 -22.17 -66.41 -37.21
C LEU A 96 -22.72 -66.57 -38.63
N GLN A 97 -23.70 -67.45 -38.85
CA GLN A 97 -24.35 -67.61 -40.16
C GLN A 97 -25.23 -66.43 -40.58
N ALA A 98 -25.67 -65.60 -39.63
CA ALA A 98 -26.48 -64.41 -39.91
C ALA A 98 -25.63 -63.18 -40.33
N VAL A 99 -24.31 -63.25 -40.17
CA VAL A 99 -23.36 -62.19 -40.55
C VAL A 99 -22.82 -62.45 -41.97
N PRO A 100 -22.61 -61.41 -42.82
CA PRO A 100 -22.07 -61.58 -44.17
C PRO A 100 -20.73 -62.36 -44.18
N PRO A 101 -20.47 -63.23 -45.18
CA PRO A 101 -19.28 -64.10 -45.20
C PRO A 101 -17.95 -63.36 -45.07
N SER A 102 -17.88 -62.12 -45.58
CA SER A 102 -16.71 -61.25 -45.47
C SER A 102 -16.34 -60.87 -44.04
N ASN A 103 -17.30 -60.91 -43.11
CA ASN A 103 -17.16 -60.39 -41.75
C ASN A 103 -17.22 -61.51 -40.68
N GLN A 104 -17.54 -62.75 -41.07
CA GLN A 104 -17.63 -63.91 -40.19
C GLN A 104 -16.30 -64.21 -39.48
N ALA A 105 -15.18 -64.12 -40.20
CA ALA A 105 -13.84 -64.35 -39.63
C ALA A 105 -13.48 -63.34 -38.53
N TRP A 106 -13.93 -62.09 -38.65
CA TRP A 106 -13.69 -61.05 -37.65
C TRP A 106 -14.54 -61.28 -36.40
N VAL A 107 -15.83 -61.63 -36.56
CA VAL A 107 -16.70 -61.98 -35.43
C VAL A 107 -16.18 -63.23 -34.71
N GLN A 108 -15.71 -64.24 -35.46
CA GLN A 108 -15.05 -65.42 -34.89
C GLN A 108 -13.79 -65.06 -34.07
N HIS A 109 -12.96 -64.15 -34.58
CA HIS A 109 -11.72 -63.74 -33.90
C HIS A 109 -11.99 -62.95 -32.60
N VAL A 110 -13.01 -62.08 -32.59
CA VAL A 110 -13.42 -61.34 -31.40
C VAL A 110 -14.08 -62.27 -30.36
N CYS A 111 -14.85 -63.26 -30.82
CA CYS A 111 -15.46 -64.27 -29.96
C CYS A 111 -14.44 -65.27 -29.38
N GLN A 112 -13.46 -65.75 -30.16
CA GLN A 112 -12.52 -66.80 -29.74
C GLN A 112 -11.23 -66.27 -29.11
N GLY A 113 -10.87 -65.01 -29.35
CA GLY A 113 -9.60 -64.45 -28.91
C GLY A 113 -8.39 -64.95 -29.70
N PRO A 114 -7.19 -64.37 -29.49
CA PRO A 114 -6.00 -64.75 -30.24
C PRO A 114 -5.56 -66.18 -29.92
N THR A 115 -5.37 -67.01 -30.95
CA THR A 115 -4.77 -68.34 -30.79
C THR A 115 -3.27 -68.23 -30.51
N PRO A 116 -2.69 -69.06 -29.63
CA PRO A 116 -1.31 -68.90 -29.15
C PRO A 116 -0.25 -69.45 -30.12
N ASP A 117 -0.52 -69.48 -31.42
CA ASP A 117 0.47 -69.93 -32.41
C ASP A 117 1.36 -68.74 -32.81
N VAL A 118 2.52 -68.66 -32.16
CA VAL A 118 3.48 -67.53 -32.23
C VAL A 118 4.10 -67.35 -33.63
N THR A 119 3.88 -68.29 -34.55
CA THR A 119 4.33 -68.19 -35.95
C THR A 119 3.32 -67.52 -36.88
N ALA A 120 2.13 -67.17 -36.39
CA ALA A 120 1.09 -66.50 -37.15
C ALA A 120 1.06 -64.98 -36.96
N PHE A 121 1.96 -64.36 -36.19
CA PHE A 121 2.00 -62.90 -36.01
C PHE A 121 3.14 -62.25 -36.85
N PRO A 122 2.95 -61.02 -37.35
CA PRO A 122 3.88 -60.38 -38.28
C PRO A 122 5.16 -59.90 -37.60
N PRO A 123 6.21 -59.45 -38.33
CA PRO A 123 7.55 -59.21 -37.78
C PRO A 123 7.65 -57.87 -37.01
N CYS A 124 6.57 -57.47 -36.35
CA CYS A 124 6.49 -56.27 -35.53
C CYS A 124 6.40 -56.69 -34.06
N HIS A 125 7.28 -56.15 -33.21
CA HIS A 125 7.24 -56.45 -31.79
C HIS A 125 6.29 -55.48 -31.06
N VAL A 126 5.40 -56.05 -30.25
CA VAL A 126 4.49 -55.28 -29.40
C VAL A 126 5.21 -54.91 -28.10
N GLY A 127 5.67 -53.66 -28.01
CA GLY A 127 6.22 -53.11 -26.78
C GLY A 127 5.13 -52.54 -25.84
N PRO A 128 5.51 -52.07 -24.65
CA PRO A 128 4.58 -51.42 -23.71
C PRO A 128 3.93 -50.14 -24.28
N CYS A 129 4.51 -49.53 -25.31
CA CYS A 129 4.01 -48.32 -25.97
C CYS A 129 3.45 -48.55 -27.39
N GLY A 130 3.07 -49.78 -27.74
CA GLY A 130 2.50 -50.13 -29.06
C GLY A 130 3.43 -50.93 -29.99
N GLU A 131 2.94 -51.27 -31.19
CA GLU A 131 3.66 -52.05 -32.20
C GLU A 131 4.85 -51.27 -32.78
N ARG A 132 6.04 -51.87 -32.77
CA ARG A 132 7.22 -51.40 -33.51
C ARG A 132 7.57 -52.38 -34.61
N CYS A 133 7.37 -51.96 -35.85
CA CYS A 133 7.85 -52.68 -37.02
C CYS A 133 9.26 -52.19 -37.42
N PRO A 134 10.10 -53.04 -38.03
CA PRO A 134 11.50 -52.74 -38.38
C PRO A 134 11.74 -51.41 -39.11
N ASP A 135 10.78 -50.96 -39.91
CA ASP A 135 10.88 -49.76 -40.74
C ASP A 135 10.20 -48.50 -40.12
N GLY A 136 9.81 -48.56 -38.84
CA GLY A 136 9.29 -47.40 -38.10
C GLY A 136 7.82 -47.03 -38.37
N GLY A 137 7.10 -47.82 -39.16
CA GLY A 137 5.65 -47.65 -39.43
C GLY A 137 4.75 -48.70 -38.74
N SER A 138 3.43 -48.56 -38.85
CA SER A 138 2.46 -49.56 -38.34
C SER A 138 2.36 -50.78 -39.26
N PHE A 139 2.01 -51.95 -38.69
CA PHE A 139 1.89 -53.21 -39.42
C PHE A 139 0.98 -53.10 -40.65
N LEU A 140 -0.13 -52.36 -40.51
CA LEU A 140 -1.11 -52.15 -41.57
C LEU A 140 -0.51 -51.36 -42.75
N MET A 141 0.30 -50.33 -42.49
CA MET A 141 0.97 -49.55 -43.53
C MET A 141 2.03 -50.37 -44.27
N MET A 142 2.77 -51.21 -43.55
CA MET A 142 3.75 -52.13 -44.15
C MET A 142 3.09 -53.14 -45.09
N VAL A 143 1.99 -53.77 -44.66
CA VAL A 143 1.29 -54.79 -45.46
C VAL A 143 0.52 -54.16 -46.61
N CYS A 144 -0.16 -53.03 -46.42
CA CYS A 144 -0.94 -52.39 -47.48
C CYS A 144 -0.07 -51.74 -48.57
N ALA A 145 1.14 -51.29 -48.23
CA ALA A 145 2.09 -50.72 -49.19
C ALA A 145 2.91 -51.78 -49.94
N ASN A 146 3.13 -52.97 -49.36
CA ASN A 146 3.94 -54.03 -49.96
C ASN A 146 3.06 -55.12 -50.60
N ASP A 147 2.98 -55.12 -51.94
CA ASP A 147 2.19 -56.07 -52.74
C ASP A 147 2.42 -57.54 -52.38
N THR A 148 3.68 -57.90 -52.10
CA THR A 148 4.03 -59.30 -51.80
C THR A 148 3.56 -59.76 -50.43
N MET A 149 3.59 -58.87 -49.42
CA MET A 149 3.05 -59.17 -48.09
C MET A 149 1.52 -59.13 -48.07
N TYR A 150 0.92 -58.20 -48.83
CA TYR A 150 -0.52 -58.12 -49.00
C TYR A 150 -1.08 -59.44 -49.58
N GLU A 151 -0.54 -59.91 -50.71
CA GLU A 151 -1.03 -61.14 -51.34
C GLU A 151 -0.78 -62.40 -50.50
N ALA A 152 0.30 -62.43 -49.70
CA ALA A 152 0.60 -63.55 -48.82
C ALA A 152 -0.30 -63.62 -47.58
N LEU A 153 -0.69 -62.48 -47.01
CA LEU A 153 -1.39 -62.40 -45.72
C LEU A 153 -2.91 -62.25 -45.85
N VAL A 154 -3.40 -61.67 -46.94
CA VAL A 154 -4.84 -61.51 -47.20
C VAL A 154 -5.64 -62.83 -47.20
N PRO A 155 -5.14 -63.96 -47.76
CA PRO A 155 -5.87 -65.23 -47.71
C PRO A 155 -6.07 -65.76 -46.28
N PHE A 156 -5.13 -65.48 -45.39
CA PHE A 156 -5.20 -65.88 -43.98
C PHE A 156 -5.97 -64.87 -43.14
N TRP A 157 -5.89 -63.57 -43.47
CA TRP A 157 -6.57 -62.47 -42.79
C TRP A 157 -7.40 -61.62 -43.77
N PRO A 158 -8.61 -62.10 -44.14
CA PRO A 158 -9.42 -61.50 -45.21
C PRO A 158 -9.83 -60.04 -44.95
N TRP A 159 -9.86 -59.60 -43.68
CA TRP A 159 -10.19 -58.23 -43.28
C TRP A 159 -9.13 -57.21 -43.74
N LEU A 160 -7.88 -57.63 -43.98
CA LEU A 160 -6.82 -56.76 -44.53
C LEU A 160 -7.16 -56.28 -45.94
N ALA A 161 -7.88 -57.09 -46.72
CA ALA A 161 -8.30 -56.70 -48.07
C ALA A 161 -9.22 -55.48 -48.08
N GLY A 162 -10.08 -55.35 -47.06
CA GLY A 162 -10.97 -54.20 -46.90
C GLY A 162 -10.25 -52.95 -46.40
N GLN A 163 -9.26 -53.11 -45.51
CA GLN A 163 -8.50 -51.99 -44.93
C GLN A 163 -7.47 -51.40 -45.90
N CYS A 164 -6.78 -52.23 -46.70
CA CYS A 164 -5.85 -51.74 -47.73
C CYS A 164 -6.54 -51.19 -48.99
N ARG A 165 -7.88 -51.30 -49.07
CA ARG A 165 -8.69 -50.87 -50.21
C ARG A 165 -8.65 -49.36 -50.42
N ILE A 166 -8.60 -48.57 -49.34
CA ILE A 166 -8.52 -47.09 -49.41
C ILE A 166 -7.11 -46.65 -49.88
N SER A 167 -6.05 -47.25 -49.34
CA SER A 167 -4.66 -46.99 -49.79
C SER A 167 -4.39 -47.43 -51.23
N ARG A 168 -5.23 -48.33 -51.77
CA ARG A 168 -5.13 -48.87 -53.13
C ARG A 168 -6.28 -48.44 -54.06
N GLY A 169 -7.08 -47.45 -53.66
CA GLY A 169 -8.01 -46.73 -54.55
C GLY A 169 -9.40 -47.35 -54.81
N GLY A 170 -10.03 -48.02 -53.84
CA GLY A 170 -11.44 -48.48 -53.95
C GLY A 170 -12.44 -47.63 -53.14
N ASN A 171 -13.68 -47.49 -53.66
CA ASN A 171 -14.75 -46.61 -53.15
C ASN A 171 -15.20 -46.84 -51.69
N ASP A 172 -15.56 -45.71 -51.04
CA ASP A 172 -15.89 -45.53 -49.62
C ASP A 172 -17.28 -46.06 -49.22
N THR A 173 -17.31 -47.09 -48.38
CA THR A 173 -18.46 -47.39 -47.50
C THR A 173 -17.94 -47.66 -46.10
N CYS A 174 -18.52 -47.02 -45.08
CA CYS A 174 -18.07 -47.13 -43.70
C CYS A 174 -18.10 -48.58 -43.21
N PHE A 175 -16.99 -49.08 -42.64
CA PHE A 175 -16.90 -50.47 -42.15
C PHE A 175 -18.00 -50.81 -41.12
N LEU A 176 -18.41 -49.85 -40.28
CA LEU A 176 -19.50 -50.05 -39.31
C LEU A 176 -20.88 -50.22 -39.98
N GLU A 177 -21.13 -49.57 -41.12
CA GLU A 177 -22.36 -49.76 -41.90
C GLU A 177 -22.40 -51.16 -42.54
N GLY A 178 -21.26 -51.68 -43.00
CA GLY A 178 -21.16 -53.03 -43.55
C GLY A 178 -21.24 -54.15 -42.49
N LEU A 179 -20.82 -53.88 -41.25
CA LEU A 179 -20.86 -54.83 -40.14
C LEU A 179 -22.23 -54.86 -39.44
N LEU A 180 -22.80 -53.68 -39.17
CA LEU A 180 -24.01 -53.52 -38.35
C LEU A 180 -25.28 -53.30 -39.17
N GLY A 181 -25.18 -52.88 -40.42
CA GLY A 181 -26.32 -52.64 -41.33
C GLY A 181 -27.24 -53.84 -41.58
N PRO A 182 -26.76 -55.10 -41.57
CA PRO A 182 -27.64 -56.27 -41.64
C PRO A 182 -28.39 -56.59 -40.32
N LEU A 183 -27.93 -56.06 -39.19
CA LEU A 183 -28.40 -56.43 -37.84
C LEU A 183 -29.20 -55.32 -37.13
N LEU A 184 -29.09 -54.07 -37.59
CA LEU A 184 -29.74 -52.89 -36.99
C LEU A 184 -30.63 -52.16 -38.03
N PRO A 185 -31.73 -51.51 -37.63
CA PRO A 185 -32.46 -50.60 -38.53
C PRO A 185 -31.61 -49.35 -38.82
N SER A 186 -31.91 -48.68 -39.95
CA SER A 186 -31.13 -47.59 -40.58
C SER A 186 -30.46 -46.61 -39.59
N LEU A 187 -29.14 -46.64 -39.53
CA LEU A 187 -28.32 -45.66 -38.82
C LEU A 187 -28.39 -44.28 -39.52
N PRO A 188 -28.35 -43.15 -38.78
CA PRO A 188 -28.16 -41.84 -39.39
C PRO A 188 -26.82 -41.78 -40.14
N PRO A 189 -26.69 -40.99 -41.22
CA PRO A 189 -25.48 -40.97 -42.04
C PRO A 189 -24.28 -40.56 -41.18
N LEU A 190 -23.41 -41.53 -40.89
CA LEU A 190 -22.18 -41.31 -40.15
C LEU A 190 -21.25 -40.54 -41.09
N GLY A 191 -21.09 -39.24 -40.85
CA GLY A 191 -20.07 -38.43 -41.54
C GLY A 191 -18.66 -39.01 -41.34
N PRO A 192 -17.61 -38.43 -41.96
CA PRO A 192 -16.25 -38.99 -41.95
C PRO A 192 -15.64 -38.95 -40.54
N SER A 193 -16.03 -39.93 -39.73
CA SER A 193 -15.53 -40.18 -38.38
C SER A 193 -14.34 -41.13 -38.46
N PRO A 194 -13.37 -41.04 -37.54
CA PRO A 194 -12.22 -41.96 -37.50
C PRO A 194 -12.65 -43.44 -37.41
N LEU A 195 -13.85 -43.73 -36.90
CA LEU A 195 -14.44 -45.08 -36.86
C LEU A 195 -14.88 -45.59 -38.24
N CYS A 196 -15.07 -44.73 -39.24
CA CYS A 196 -15.39 -45.14 -40.60
C CYS A 196 -14.14 -45.32 -41.47
N LEU A 197 -13.00 -44.70 -41.12
CA LEU A 197 -11.78 -44.70 -41.93
C LEU A 197 -10.77 -45.80 -41.55
N ALA A 198 -10.69 -46.23 -40.28
CA ALA A 198 -9.83 -47.38 -39.86
C ALA A 198 -10.23 -48.01 -38.50
N PRO A 199 -11.45 -48.57 -38.34
CA PRO A 199 -11.95 -49.03 -37.05
C PRO A 199 -11.29 -50.31 -36.52
N ALA A 200 -10.87 -51.23 -37.39
CA ALA A 200 -10.35 -52.53 -36.98
C ALA A 200 -9.06 -52.43 -36.14
N PRO A 201 -7.99 -51.70 -36.54
CA PRO A 201 -6.79 -51.56 -35.71
C PRO A 201 -7.02 -50.74 -34.43
N PHE A 202 -7.94 -49.76 -34.45
CA PHE A 202 -8.32 -49.00 -33.26
C PHE A 202 -9.03 -49.87 -32.22
N LEU A 203 -10.03 -50.65 -32.65
CA LEU A 203 -10.80 -51.54 -31.78
C LEU A 203 -9.97 -52.77 -31.33
N LEU A 204 -9.13 -53.34 -32.21
CA LEU A 204 -8.19 -54.42 -31.86
C LEU A 204 -7.10 -53.94 -30.90
N GLY A 205 -6.59 -52.72 -31.08
CA GLY A 205 -5.67 -52.08 -30.14
C GLY A 205 -6.26 -51.98 -28.74
N MET A 206 -7.49 -51.48 -28.60
CA MET A 206 -8.19 -51.44 -27.30
C MET A 206 -8.47 -52.83 -26.73
N LEU A 207 -8.93 -53.79 -27.55
CA LEU A 207 -9.20 -55.17 -27.12
C LEU A 207 -7.92 -55.94 -26.73
N SER A 208 -6.76 -55.61 -27.30
CA SER A 208 -5.47 -56.24 -26.97
C SER A 208 -4.86 -55.75 -25.65
N GLN A 209 -5.31 -54.59 -25.15
CA GLN A 209 -4.87 -54.01 -23.87
C GLN A 209 -5.71 -54.50 -22.67
N LEU A 210 -6.93 -54.99 -22.91
CA LEU A 210 -7.84 -55.54 -21.90
C LEU A 210 -7.24 -56.66 -21.02
N PRO A 211 -6.41 -57.59 -21.53
CA PRO A 211 -5.75 -58.61 -20.70
C PRO A 211 -4.66 -58.06 -19.77
N ARG A 212 -4.11 -56.85 -20.03
CA ARG A 212 -3.02 -56.26 -19.23
C ARG A 212 -3.51 -55.48 -18.01
N CYS A 213 -4.82 -55.21 -17.90
CA CYS A 213 -5.41 -54.56 -16.73
C CYS A 213 -5.84 -55.53 -15.61
N GLN A 214 -5.60 -56.84 -15.73
CA GLN A 214 -6.05 -57.83 -14.74
C GLN A 214 -4.96 -58.84 -14.39
N SER A 215 -4.19 -58.58 -13.35
CA SER A 215 -3.29 -59.58 -12.74
C SER A 215 -3.98 -60.47 -11.69
N SER A 216 -5.32 -60.54 -11.64
CA SER A 216 -5.99 -61.29 -10.56
C SER A 216 -7.43 -61.76 -10.83
N VAL A 217 -7.76 -62.41 -11.96
CA VAL A 217 -8.95 -63.28 -12.07
C VAL A 217 -8.71 -64.38 -13.14
N PRO A 218 -9.09 -65.66 -12.93
CA PRO A 218 -8.92 -66.72 -13.95
C PRO A 218 -9.88 -66.55 -15.13
N ALA A 219 -9.36 -66.80 -16.34
CA ALA A 219 -10.03 -67.03 -17.63
C ALA A 219 -11.56 -66.82 -17.68
N LEU A 220 -12.00 -65.58 -17.89
CA LEU A 220 -13.40 -65.27 -18.19
C LEU A 220 -13.78 -65.66 -19.64
N ALA A 221 -15.00 -66.17 -19.79
CA ALA A 221 -15.53 -66.77 -20.99
C ALA A 221 -15.69 -65.78 -22.17
N HIS A 222 -15.63 -66.35 -23.38
CA HIS A 222 -15.61 -65.71 -24.70
C HIS A 222 -16.69 -64.62 -24.93
N SER A 223 -17.83 -64.72 -24.24
CA SER A 223 -18.97 -63.80 -24.31
C SER A 223 -18.71 -62.41 -23.70
N THR A 224 -17.77 -62.26 -22.76
CA THR A 224 -17.54 -60.97 -22.06
C THR A 224 -16.80 -59.92 -22.90
N ARG A 225 -15.93 -60.33 -23.84
CA ARG A 225 -15.19 -59.39 -24.70
C ARG A 225 -16.09 -58.73 -25.74
N LEU A 226 -16.97 -59.51 -26.35
CA LEU A 226 -17.97 -59.00 -27.29
C LEU A 226 -18.97 -58.10 -26.58
N HIS A 227 -19.39 -58.45 -25.36
CA HIS A 227 -20.25 -57.59 -24.53
C HIS A 227 -19.61 -56.22 -24.25
N TYR A 228 -18.33 -56.21 -23.87
CA TYR A 228 -17.61 -54.96 -23.60
C TYR A 228 -17.45 -54.08 -24.86
N LEU A 229 -17.11 -54.69 -26.00
CA LEU A 229 -17.04 -54.00 -27.29
C LEU A 229 -18.38 -53.38 -27.67
N LEU A 230 -19.49 -54.12 -27.48
CA LEU A 230 -20.83 -53.65 -27.79
C LEU A 230 -21.23 -52.46 -26.90
N ARG A 231 -20.93 -52.50 -25.59
CA ARG A 231 -21.12 -51.34 -24.68
C ARG A 231 -20.34 -50.10 -25.13
N LEU A 232 -19.12 -50.29 -25.63
CA LEU A 232 -18.27 -49.21 -26.10
C LEU A 232 -18.79 -48.59 -27.40
N LEU A 233 -19.35 -49.41 -28.30
CA LEU A 233 -20.02 -48.92 -29.51
C LEU A 233 -21.33 -48.19 -29.21
N THR A 234 -22.08 -48.61 -28.18
CA THR A 234 -23.29 -47.89 -27.73
C THR A 234 -22.95 -46.54 -27.09
N PHE A 235 -21.80 -46.42 -26.42
CA PHE A 235 -21.24 -45.16 -25.91
C PHE A 235 -20.83 -44.21 -27.05
N LEU A 236 -20.28 -44.74 -28.15
CA LEU A 236 -19.78 -43.94 -29.28
C LEU A 236 -20.88 -43.47 -30.26
N LEU A 237 -22.07 -44.09 -30.26
CA LEU A 237 -23.12 -43.89 -31.26
C LEU A 237 -24.45 -43.34 -30.66
N GLY A 238 -24.48 -42.96 -29.38
CA GLY A 238 -25.70 -42.56 -28.65
C GLY A 238 -26.37 -41.27 -29.17
N PRO A 239 -27.71 -41.12 -29.02
CA PRO A 239 -28.46 -40.08 -29.71
C PRO A 239 -28.66 -38.82 -28.86
N GLY A 240 -27.80 -37.81 -29.01
CA GLY A 240 -28.08 -36.49 -28.41
C GLY A 240 -26.87 -35.58 -28.27
N ALA A 241 -26.45 -34.94 -29.37
CA ALA A 241 -25.37 -33.96 -29.35
C ALA A 241 -25.70 -32.70 -28.53
N GLY A 242 -24.81 -32.36 -27.58
CA GLY A 242 -24.49 -30.98 -27.20
C GLY A 242 -25.13 -30.43 -25.92
N GLY A 243 -24.39 -30.49 -24.81
CA GLY A 243 -24.66 -29.68 -23.60
C GLY A 243 -24.26 -30.39 -22.31
N THR A 244 -25.05 -31.38 -21.89
CA THR A 244 -24.85 -32.10 -20.62
C THR A 244 -23.76 -33.17 -20.70
N GLU A 245 -23.45 -33.65 -21.90
CA GLU A 245 -22.39 -34.64 -22.13
C GLU A 245 -20.99 -34.03 -22.11
N ALA A 246 -20.82 -32.72 -22.29
CA ALA A 246 -19.52 -32.07 -22.12
C ALA A 246 -19.03 -32.11 -20.66
N GLN A 247 -19.93 -32.02 -19.68
CA GLN A 247 -19.58 -32.19 -18.26
C GLN A 247 -19.19 -33.64 -17.93
N GLY A 248 -19.85 -34.63 -18.55
CA GLY A 248 -19.48 -36.05 -18.42
C GLY A 248 -18.19 -36.42 -19.19
N MET A 249 -18.00 -35.88 -20.39
CA MET A 249 -16.83 -36.11 -21.24
C MET A 249 -15.56 -35.46 -20.69
N LEU A 250 -15.67 -34.27 -20.09
CA LEU A 250 -14.58 -33.72 -19.31
C LEU A 250 -14.34 -34.67 -18.13
N GLY A 251 -15.33 -34.91 -17.26
CA GLY A 251 -15.17 -35.79 -16.08
C GLY A 251 -14.53 -37.16 -16.35
N GLN A 252 -14.79 -37.79 -17.50
CA GLN A 252 -14.19 -39.07 -17.91
C GLN A 252 -12.82 -38.96 -18.60
N ALA A 253 -12.57 -37.96 -19.45
CA ALA A 253 -11.23 -37.70 -20.00
C ALA A 253 -10.22 -37.35 -18.90
N LEU A 254 -10.73 -36.72 -17.85
CA LEU A 254 -10.03 -36.33 -16.64
C LEU A 254 -9.72 -37.51 -15.71
N MET A 255 -10.65 -38.45 -15.55
CA MET A 255 -10.41 -39.74 -14.86
C MET A 255 -9.32 -40.57 -15.55
N LEU A 256 -9.27 -40.58 -16.89
CA LEU A 256 -8.28 -41.34 -17.66
C LEU A 256 -6.86 -40.71 -17.66
N SER A 257 -6.75 -39.41 -17.42
CA SER A 257 -5.46 -38.70 -17.28
C SER A 257 -4.71 -39.01 -15.99
N SER A 258 -5.35 -39.70 -15.04
CA SER A 258 -4.73 -40.13 -13.77
C SER A 258 -3.87 -41.40 -13.88
N LEU A 259 -3.77 -42.00 -15.08
CA LEU A 259 -2.88 -43.14 -15.35
C LEU A 259 -1.44 -42.65 -15.59
N PRO A 260 -0.39 -43.25 -14.98
CA PRO A 260 0.89 -42.57 -14.75
C PRO A 260 1.82 -42.39 -15.98
N ASP A 261 1.39 -42.72 -17.20
CA ASP A 261 2.25 -42.66 -18.40
C ASP A 261 1.79 -41.55 -19.36
N ASN A 262 2.29 -40.34 -19.08
CA ASN A 262 1.86 -39.07 -19.67
C ASN A 262 2.50 -38.71 -21.04
N CYS A 263 2.65 -39.65 -21.97
CA CYS A 263 3.28 -39.35 -23.27
C CYS A 263 2.52 -39.78 -24.54
N SER A 264 1.34 -40.42 -24.47
CA SER A 264 0.73 -41.00 -25.69
C SER A 264 -0.76 -40.73 -25.93
N PHE A 265 -1.50 -40.09 -25.01
CA PHE A 265 -2.94 -39.88 -25.22
C PHE A 265 -3.25 -38.71 -26.18
N TRP A 266 -2.56 -37.57 -26.02
CA TRP A 266 -2.86 -36.35 -26.79
C TRP A 266 -2.18 -36.29 -28.17
N ASP A 267 -1.14 -37.09 -28.41
CA ASP A 267 -0.52 -37.23 -29.73
C ASP A 267 -1.36 -38.04 -30.72
N ALA A 268 -2.39 -38.74 -30.23
CA ALA A 268 -3.38 -39.41 -31.07
C ALA A 268 -4.43 -38.44 -31.66
N PHE A 269 -4.59 -37.23 -31.10
CA PHE A 269 -5.49 -36.22 -31.64
C PHE A 269 -4.84 -35.47 -32.80
N ARG A 270 -5.56 -35.32 -33.93
CA ARG A 270 -5.17 -34.39 -35.00
C ARG A 270 -5.08 -32.95 -34.44
N PRO A 271 -4.24 -32.05 -35.00
CA PRO A 271 -4.08 -30.67 -34.54
C PRO A 271 -5.41 -29.91 -34.38
N GLU A 272 -6.38 -30.18 -35.25
CA GLU A 272 -7.73 -29.60 -35.21
C GLU A 272 -8.52 -30.02 -33.96
N GLY A 273 -8.35 -31.26 -33.48
CA GLY A 273 -8.96 -31.76 -32.25
C GLY A 273 -8.38 -31.08 -31.00
N ARG A 274 -7.06 -30.91 -30.96
CA ARG A 274 -6.37 -30.20 -29.85
C ARG A 274 -6.81 -28.73 -29.77
N ARG A 275 -6.97 -28.06 -30.92
CA ARG A 275 -7.52 -26.70 -30.99
C ARG A 275 -8.98 -26.63 -30.59
N SER A 276 -9.78 -27.64 -30.94
CA SER A 276 -11.19 -27.71 -30.53
C SER A 276 -11.33 -27.80 -29.02
N VAL A 277 -10.49 -28.59 -28.34
CA VAL A 277 -10.50 -28.71 -26.87
C VAL A 277 -10.16 -27.38 -26.20
N LEU A 278 -9.09 -26.70 -26.65
CA LEU A 278 -8.74 -25.36 -26.12
C LEU A 278 -9.85 -24.33 -26.38
N ARG A 279 -10.53 -24.41 -27.52
CA ARG A 279 -11.68 -23.56 -27.84
C ARG A 279 -12.86 -23.80 -26.91
N THR A 280 -13.28 -25.05 -26.75
CA THR A 280 -14.43 -25.42 -25.91
C THR A 280 -14.19 -25.08 -24.44
N VAL A 281 -12.98 -25.31 -23.92
CA VAL A 281 -12.62 -24.92 -22.53
C VAL A 281 -12.61 -23.40 -22.38
N GLY A 282 -12.05 -22.66 -23.33
CA GLY A 282 -12.06 -21.19 -23.32
C GLY A 282 -13.48 -20.61 -23.33
N GLU A 283 -14.35 -21.09 -24.24
CA GLU A 283 -15.75 -20.65 -24.34
C GLU A 283 -16.57 -21.00 -23.08
N TYR A 284 -16.25 -22.09 -22.38
CA TYR A 284 -16.88 -22.45 -21.11
C TYR A 284 -16.51 -21.45 -20.00
N LEU A 285 -15.22 -21.12 -19.87
CA LEU A 285 -14.73 -20.20 -18.85
C LEU A 285 -15.25 -18.77 -19.04
N GLU A 286 -15.38 -18.30 -20.28
CA GLU A 286 -15.96 -16.98 -20.59
C GLU A 286 -17.47 -16.91 -20.26
N ARG A 287 -18.24 -17.98 -20.52
CA ARG A 287 -19.69 -18.01 -20.25
C ARG A 287 -20.04 -17.97 -18.76
N GLU A 288 -19.23 -18.57 -17.91
CA GLU A 288 -19.39 -18.49 -16.46
C GLU A 288 -19.09 -17.09 -15.91
N GLU A 289 -18.19 -16.34 -16.53
CA GLU A 289 -17.76 -14.99 -16.08
C GLU A 289 -18.80 -13.90 -16.40
N GLN A 290 -19.61 -14.08 -17.45
CA GLN A 290 -20.69 -13.15 -17.84
C GLN A 290 -21.93 -13.20 -16.92
N LEU A 291 -22.04 -14.19 -16.02
CA LEU A 291 -23.20 -14.38 -15.14
C LEU A 291 -23.09 -13.64 -13.79
N THR A 292 -21.98 -12.94 -13.51
CA THR A 292 -21.78 -12.12 -12.31
C THR A 292 -21.69 -10.61 -12.63
N PRO A 293 -22.74 -9.81 -12.38
CA PRO A 293 -22.66 -8.36 -12.54
C PRO A 293 -21.96 -7.69 -11.33
N PRO A 294 -21.23 -6.57 -11.52
CA PRO A 294 -20.54 -5.88 -10.43
C PRO A 294 -21.55 -5.05 -9.61
N GLY A 295 -21.71 -5.37 -8.32
CA GLY A 295 -22.48 -4.55 -7.38
C GLY A 295 -23.38 -5.27 -6.38
N PHE A 296 -23.38 -6.61 -6.32
CA PHE A 296 -24.09 -7.35 -5.27
C PHE A 296 -23.13 -8.28 -4.52
N GLU A 297 -22.87 -7.98 -3.23
CA GLU A 297 -22.29 -8.96 -2.32
C GLU A 297 -23.26 -10.15 -2.17
N PRO A 298 -22.81 -11.41 -2.35
CA PRO A 298 -23.66 -12.55 -2.13
C PRO A 298 -23.79 -12.80 -0.62
N THR A 299 -24.96 -12.48 -0.07
CA THR A 299 -25.36 -12.98 1.23
C THR A 299 -25.50 -14.51 1.17
N ALA A 300 -24.57 -15.19 1.82
CA ALA A 300 -24.65 -16.55 2.35
C ALA A 300 -25.57 -17.56 1.60
N SER A 301 -25.02 -18.22 0.57
CA SER A 301 -25.42 -19.58 0.22
C SER A 301 -24.17 -20.41 -0.17
N PRO A 302 -23.77 -21.44 0.61
CA PRO A 302 -22.47 -22.11 0.45
C PRO A 302 -22.50 -23.34 -0.49
N SER A 303 -23.22 -23.31 -1.63
CA SER A 303 -23.29 -24.51 -2.49
C SER A 303 -23.22 -24.31 -4.01
N SER A 304 -22.73 -23.16 -4.49
CA SER A 304 -22.46 -22.95 -5.94
C SER A 304 -21.01 -22.63 -6.29
N GLY A 305 -20.09 -22.56 -5.32
CA GLY A 305 -18.68 -22.19 -5.55
C GLY A 305 -17.76 -23.31 -6.05
N ILE A 306 -18.27 -24.50 -6.36
CA ILE A 306 -17.46 -25.72 -6.52
C ILE A 306 -17.00 -26.00 -7.98
N THR A 307 -17.48 -25.30 -9.02
CA THR A 307 -17.35 -25.80 -10.41
C THR A 307 -16.17 -25.29 -11.25
N LYS A 308 -15.73 -24.03 -11.15
CA LYS A 308 -14.65 -23.48 -12.02
C LYS A 308 -13.24 -23.78 -11.48
N MET A 309 -13.05 -23.63 -10.17
CA MET A 309 -11.73 -23.67 -9.54
C MET A 309 -11.21 -25.10 -9.32
N GLU A 310 -12.08 -26.05 -9.00
CA GLU A 310 -11.71 -27.47 -8.89
C GLU A 310 -11.34 -28.07 -10.25
N LEU A 311 -12.05 -27.68 -11.31
CA LEU A 311 -11.75 -28.08 -12.69
C LEU A 311 -10.38 -27.54 -13.13
N LEU A 312 -10.11 -26.26 -12.94
CA LEU A 312 -8.80 -25.71 -13.28
C LEU A 312 -7.69 -26.28 -12.39
N ALA A 313 -7.92 -26.52 -11.10
CA ALA A 313 -6.92 -27.12 -10.20
C ALA A 313 -6.51 -28.53 -10.66
N CYS A 314 -7.46 -29.36 -11.10
CA CYS A 314 -7.17 -30.75 -11.48
C CYS A 314 -6.52 -30.88 -12.88
N PHE A 315 -6.71 -29.93 -13.80
CA PHE A 315 -6.41 -30.16 -15.24
C PHE A 315 -5.51 -29.14 -15.91
N SER A 316 -5.06 -28.14 -15.16
CA SER A 316 -4.12 -27.14 -15.66
C SER A 316 -2.78 -27.68 -16.16
N PRO A 317 -2.18 -28.75 -15.58
CA PRO A 317 -0.99 -29.38 -16.18
C PRO A 317 -1.18 -29.77 -17.66
N VAL A 318 -2.35 -30.32 -17.98
CA VAL A 318 -2.71 -30.76 -19.33
C VAL A 318 -3.02 -29.56 -20.24
N LEU A 319 -3.71 -28.54 -19.71
CA LEU A 319 -3.99 -27.32 -20.45
C LEU A 319 -2.72 -26.54 -20.79
N TRP A 320 -1.72 -26.54 -19.90
CA TRP A 320 -0.41 -25.90 -20.14
C TRP A 320 0.38 -26.60 -21.26
N ASP A 321 0.40 -27.94 -21.29
CA ASP A 321 1.02 -28.72 -22.38
C ASP A 321 0.29 -28.50 -23.73
N LEU A 322 -1.05 -28.52 -23.73
CA LEU A 322 -1.84 -28.26 -24.95
C LEU A 322 -1.65 -26.82 -25.47
N LEU A 323 -1.61 -25.83 -24.56
CA LEU A 323 -1.32 -24.42 -24.89
C LEU A 323 0.05 -24.28 -25.56
N GLN A 324 1.08 -24.93 -25.01
CA GLN A 324 2.42 -24.91 -25.56
C GLN A 324 2.47 -25.54 -26.97
N ARG A 325 1.80 -26.68 -27.17
CA ARG A 325 1.80 -27.43 -28.44
C ARG A 325 1.06 -26.68 -29.56
N GLU A 326 -0.09 -26.06 -29.27
CA GLU A 326 -0.90 -25.33 -30.26
C GLU A 326 -0.58 -23.83 -30.35
N LYS A 327 0.19 -23.27 -29.41
CA LYS A 327 0.60 -21.84 -29.35
C LYS A 327 -0.58 -20.85 -29.43
N SER A 328 -1.70 -21.18 -28.78
CA SER A 328 -2.93 -20.37 -28.82
C SER A 328 -2.88 -19.21 -27.82
N VAL A 329 -2.73 -17.98 -28.32
CA VAL A 329 -2.69 -16.76 -27.47
C VAL A 329 -4.04 -16.43 -26.83
N TRP A 330 -5.15 -16.65 -27.56
CA TRP A 330 -6.51 -16.42 -27.04
C TRP A 330 -6.84 -17.34 -25.85
N ALA A 331 -6.50 -18.63 -25.95
CA ALA A 331 -6.70 -19.56 -24.83
C ALA A 331 -5.78 -19.24 -23.65
N LEU A 332 -4.56 -18.74 -23.91
CA LEU A 332 -3.64 -18.30 -22.87
C LEU A 332 -4.22 -17.14 -22.06
N GLN A 333 -4.82 -16.13 -22.70
CA GLN A 333 -5.39 -14.96 -22.04
C GLN A 333 -6.51 -15.35 -21.06
N ILE A 334 -7.46 -16.17 -21.50
CA ILE A 334 -8.59 -16.65 -20.68
C ILE A 334 -8.07 -17.46 -19.49
N LEU A 335 -7.08 -18.33 -19.72
CA LEU A 335 -6.53 -19.18 -18.65
C LEU A 335 -5.73 -18.38 -17.63
N VAL A 336 -4.90 -17.42 -18.06
CA VAL A 336 -4.17 -16.52 -17.15
C VAL A 336 -5.13 -15.73 -16.27
N GLN A 337 -6.17 -15.12 -16.85
CA GLN A 337 -7.19 -14.39 -16.09
C GLN A 337 -7.91 -15.30 -15.09
N ALA A 338 -8.25 -16.53 -15.48
CA ALA A 338 -8.86 -17.50 -14.57
C ALA A 338 -7.92 -17.94 -13.44
N TYR A 339 -6.61 -18.02 -13.68
CA TYR A 339 -5.62 -18.34 -12.64
C TYR A 339 -5.38 -17.20 -11.65
N LEU A 340 -5.43 -15.94 -12.09
CA LEU A 340 -5.27 -14.78 -11.21
C LEU A 340 -6.41 -14.66 -10.18
N HIS A 341 -7.60 -15.16 -10.51
CA HIS A 341 -8.76 -15.20 -9.63
C HIS A 341 -8.86 -16.48 -8.77
N MET A 342 -7.87 -17.38 -8.84
CA MET A 342 -7.88 -18.65 -8.11
C MET A 342 -7.41 -18.50 -6.65
N PRO A 343 -8.01 -19.24 -5.68
CA PRO A 343 -7.53 -19.31 -4.31
C PRO A 343 -6.06 -19.78 -4.25
N PRO A 344 -5.28 -19.27 -3.28
CA PRO A 344 -3.83 -19.49 -3.24
C PRO A 344 -3.45 -20.98 -3.07
N GLU A 345 -4.25 -21.74 -2.34
CA GLU A 345 -4.05 -23.17 -2.07
C GLU A 345 -4.17 -24.01 -3.36
N ASN A 346 -5.18 -23.73 -4.17
CA ASN A 346 -5.41 -24.41 -5.45
C ASN A 346 -4.34 -24.02 -6.48
N LEU A 347 -3.94 -22.74 -6.51
CA LEU A 347 -2.88 -22.25 -7.38
C LEU A 347 -1.52 -22.91 -7.05
N GLN A 348 -1.24 -23.10 -5.76
CA GLN A 348 -0.04 -23.80 -5.31
C GLN A 348 -0.03 -25.28 -5.75
N GLN A 349 -1.13 -26.00 -5.57
CA GLN A 349 -1.25 -27.39 -6.02
C GLN A 349 -1.08 -27.52 -7.54
N LEU A 350 -1.64 -26.58 -8.30
CA LEU A 350 -1.53 -26.50 -9.75
C LEU A 350 -0.07 -26.34 -10.22
N VAL A 351 0.62 -25.31 -9.71
CA VAL A 351 2.02 -25.02 -10.12
C VAL A 351 2.96 -26.17 -9.72
N LEU A 352 2.68 -26.83 -8.60
CA LEU A 352 3.48 -27.96 -8.11
C LEU A 352 3.18 -29.30 -8.82
N SER A 353 2.02 -29.46 -9.46
CA SER A 353 1.65 -30.69 -10.20
C SER A 353 2.06 -30.69 -11.68
N ALA A 354 2.23 -29.53 -12.33
CA ALA A 354 2.55 -29.44 -13.75
C ALA A 354 3.97 -29.93 -14.11
N GLU A 355 4.19 -30.71 -15.18
CA GLU A 355 5.54 -31.11 -15.60
C GLU A 355 6.46 -29.91 -15.87
N ARG A 356 7.79 -30.07 -15.63
CA ARG A 356 8.76 -28.96 -15.81
C ARG A 356 8.79 -28.44 -17.25
N GLU A 357 8.68 -29.33 -18.25
CA GLU A 357 8.70 -28.93 -19.66
C GLU A 357 7.46 -28.13 -20.06
N ALA A 358 6.28 -28.55 -19.60
CA ALA A 358 5.02 -27.84 -19.80
C ALA A 358 5.00 -26.47 -19.11
N ALA A 359 5.48 -26.41 -17.85
CA ALA A 359 5.57 -25.15 -17.11
C ALA A 359 6.59 -24.17 -17.75
N GLN A 360 7.72 -24.66 -18.27
CA GLN A 360 8.67 -23.82 -19.00
C GLN A 360 8.07 -23.34 -20.33
N GLY A 361 7.40 -24.21 -21.08
CA GLY A 361 6.73 -23.83 -22.32
C GLY A 361 5.62 -22.80 -22.14
N PHE A 362 4.87 -22.89 -21.05
CA PHE A 362 3.90 -21.89 -20.63
C PHE A 362 4.55 -20.52 -20.41
N LEU A 363 5.69 -20.47 -19.69
CA LEU A 363 6.46 -19.24 -19.49
C LEU A 363 6.97 -18.64 -20.80
N THR A 364 7.52 -19.46 -21.69
CA THR A 364 7.97 -18.98 -23.01
C THR A 364 6.82 -18.40 -23.84
N LEU A 365 5.63 -19.00 -23.78
CA LEU A 365 4.45 -18.51 -24.50
C LEU A 365 3.93 -17.19 -23.87
N MET A 366 3.94 -17.10 -22.54
CA MET A 366 3.60 -15.89 -21.79
C MET A 366 4.55 -14.74 -22.13
N HIS A 367 5.87 -14.98 -22.12
CA HIS A 367 6.88 -13.99 -22.50
C HIS A 367 6.64 -13.43 -23.90
N ARG A 368 6.40 -14.29 -24.89
CA ARG A 368 6.13 -13.86 -26.28
C ARG A 368 4.82 -13.10 -26.45
N SER A 369 3.84 -13.34 -25.59
CA SER A 369 2.47 -12.82 -25.73
C SER A 369 2.16 -11.71 -24.71
N TRP A 370 3.14 -11.28 -23.92
CA TRP A 370 2.93 -10.37 -22.78
C TRP A 370 2.25 -9.05 -23.15
N ALA A 371 2.65 -8.42 -24.26
CA ALA A 371 2.05 -7.16 -24.72
C ALA A 371 0.55 -7.28 -25.08
N GLN A 372 0.04 -8.50 -25.29
CA GLN A 372 -1.36 -8.78 -25.61
C GLN A 372 -2.17 -9.16 -24.35
N LEU A 373 -1.50 -9.50 -23.25
CA LEU A 373 -2.11 -9.81 -21.95
C LEU A 373 -2.28 -8.50 -21.16
N GLN A 374 -3.48 -7.90 -21.21
CA GLN A 374 -3.79 -6.71 -20.40
C GLN A 374 -4.15 -7.13 -18.98
N VAL A 375 -3.19 -7.03 -18.05
CA VAL A 375 -3.43 -7.31 -16.62
C VAL A 375 -3.81 -6.01 -15.90
N PRO A 376 -4.98 -5.92 -15.24
CA PRO A 376 -5.38 -4.73 -14.50
C PRO A 376 -4.60 -4.60 -13.17
N PRO A 377 -4.41 -3.37 -12.63
CA PRO A 377 -3.65 -3.13 -11.39
C PRO A 377 -4.18 -3.87 -10.15
N SER A 378 -5.48 -4.23 -10.14
CA SER A 378 -6.10 -4.99 -9.05
C SER A 378 -5.59 -6.43 -8.92
N GLU A 379 -4.96 -6.98 -9.96
CA GLU A 379 -4.53 -8.39 -10.04
C GLU A 379 -3.01 -8.59 -9.81
N GLU A 380 -2.26 -7.52 -9.57
CA GLU A 380 -0.80 -7.56 -9.38
C GLU A 380 -0.37 -8.46 -8.22
N GLN A 381 -1.13 -8.48 -7.12
CA GLN A 381 -0.83 -9.32 -5.96
C GLN A 381 -0.99 -10.82 -6.28
N ALA A 382 -1.94 -11.19 -7.14
CA ALA A 382 -2.14 -12.57 -7.57
C ALA A 382 -1.01 -13.03 -8.49
N LEU A 383 -0.55 -12.15 -9.37
CA LEU A 383 0.58 -12.41 -10.26
C LEU A 383 1.90 -12.56 -9.48
N GLY A 384 2.11 -11.75 -8.44
CA GLY A 384 3.24 -11.91 -7.52
C GLY A 384 3.26 -13.28 -6.82
N ARG A 385 2.08 -13.77 -6.38
CA ARG A 385 1.95 -15.12 -5.78
C ARG A 385 2.26 -16.23 -6.79
N LEU A 386 1.72 -16.16 -8.01
CA LEU A 386 2.04 -17.12 -9.08
C LEU A 386 3.54 -17.17 -9.36
N THR A 387 4.18 -16.01 -9.42
CA THR A 387 5.61 -15.89 -9.71
C THR A 387 6.47 -16.52 -8.60
N ALA A 388 6.13 -16.30 -7.33
CA ALA A 388 6.82 -16.93 -6.19
C ALA A 388 6.72 -18.47 -6.23
N LEU A 389 5.54 -19.01 -6.57
CA LEU A 389 5.32 -20.46 -6.70
C LEU A 389 6.12 -21.07 -7.85
N LEU A 390 6.23 -20.36 -8.98
CA LEU A 390 7.07 -20.78 -10.11
C LEU A 390 8.55 -20.82 -9.74
N LEU A 391 9.04 -19.83 -8.98
CA LEU A 391 10.41 -19.82 -8.48
C LEU A 391 10.70 -20.95 -7.49
N GLN A 392 9.74 -21.32 -6.64
CA GLN A 392 9.87 -22.47 -5.75
C GLN A 392 10.08 -23.79 -6.51
N ARG A 393 9.47 -23.92 -7.71
CA ARG A 393 9.62 -25.09 -8.58
C ARG A 393 10.99 -25.18 -9.25
N TYR A 394 11.62 -24.04 -9.54
CA TYR A 394 12.92 -23.94 -10.22
C TYR A 394 14.01 -23.36 -9.30
N PRO A 395 14.54 -24.17 -8.35
CA PRO A 395 15.54 -23.70 -7.40
C PRO A 395 16.89 -23.33 -8.03
N ARG A 396 17.13 -23.70 -9.30
CA ARG A 396 18.30 -23.26 -10.09
C ARG A 396 17.82 -22.59 -11.37
N LEU A 397 17.91 -21.26 -11.42
CA LEU A 397 17.62 -20.50 -12.64
C LEU A 397 18.74 -20.64 -13.66
N THR A 398 18.35 -20.88 -14.92
CA THR A 398 19.21 -20.75 -16.10
C THR A 398 18.96 -19.40 -16.77
N SER A 399 19.88 -18.93 -17.62
CA SER A 399 19.70 -17.67 -18.36
C SER A 399 18.44 -17.70 -19.23
N GLN A 400 18.17 -18.81 -19.91
CA GLN A 400 16.96 -18.96 -20.73
C GLN A 400 15.67 -18.88 -19.89
N LEU A 401 15.64 -19.55 -18.74
CA LEU A 401 14.47 -19.51 -17.86
C LEU A 401 14.25 -18.11 -17.27
N PHE A 402 15.32 -17.36 -16.98
CA PHE A 402 15.22 -15.97 -16.54
C PHE A 402 14.59 -15.08 -17.62
N ILE A 403 14.99 -15.25 -18.88
CA ILE A 403 14.40 -14.51 -20.01
C ILE A 403 12.91 -14.84 -20.15
N ASP A 404 12.54 -16.12 -20.05
CA ASP A 404 11.14 -16.54 -20.10
C ASP A 404 10.32 -15.97 -18.91
N LEU A 405 10.97 -15.69 -17.76
CA LEU A 405 10.37 -15.05 -16.59
C LEU A 405 10.43 -13.52 -16.62
N SER A 406 11.12 -12.89 -17.58
CA SER A 406 11.41 -11.46 -17.58
C SER A 406 10.18 -10.53 -17.44
N PRO A 407 9.00 -10.83 -18.04
CA PRO A 407 7.84 -9.97 -17.87
C PRO A 407 7.27 -9.96 -16.45
N LEU A 408 7.62 -10.96 -15.65
CA LEU A 408 7.17 -11.11 -14.26
C LEU A 408 8.11 -10.43 -13.27
N ILE A 409 9.27 -9.91 -13.70
CA ILE A 409 10.26 -9.28 -12.81
C ILE A 409 9.66 -8.16 -11.94
N PRO A 410 8.82 -7.24 -12.47
CA PRO A 410 8.13 -6.22 -11.66
C PRO A 410 7.39 -6.76 -10.41
N PHE A 411 6.92 -8.01 -10.45
CA PHE A 411 6.11 -8.62 -9.39
C PHE A 411 6.92 -9.48 -8.41
N LEU A 412 8.22 -9.63 -8.61
CA LEU A 412 9.10 -10.45 -7.75
C LEU A 412 9.30 -9.84 -6.36
N ALA A 413 9.45 -10.67 -5.34
CA ALA A 413 9.92 -10.22 -4.04
C ALA A 413 11.44 -9.93 -4.07
N VAL A 414 11.89 -8.95 -3.29
CA VAL A 414 13.32 -8.60 -3.16
C VAL A 414 14.15 -9.79 -2.65
N SER A 415 13.60 -10.57 -1.73
CA SER A 415 14.21 -11.79 -1.20
C SER A 415 14.47 -12.84 -2.29
N ASP A 416 13.59 -12.94 -3.29
CA ASP A 416 13.72 -13.89 -4.39
C ASP A 416 14.77 -13.43 -5.41
N LEU A 417 14.81 -12.13 -5.74
CA LEU A 417 15.89 -11.54 -6.54
C LEU A 417 17.26 -11.77 -5.92
N MET A 418 17.36 -11.65 -4.58
CA MET A 418 18.59 -11.93 -3.84
C MET A 418 18.93 -13.42 -3.75
N ARG A 419 18.05 -14.34 -4.12
CA ARG A 419 18.40 -15.77 -4.23
C ARG A 419 19.02 -16.12 -5.58
N PHE A 420 18.96 -15.24 -6.56
CA PHE A 420 19.48 -15.53 -7.89
C PHE A 420 21.01 -15.60 -7.88
N PRO A 421 21.60 -16.61 -8.56
CA PRO A 421 23.04 -16.74 -8.65
C PRO A 421 23.63 -15.53 -9.41
N PRO A 422 24.67 -14.85 -8.87
CA PRO A 422 25.28 -13.67 -9.48
C PRO A 422 25.78 -13.91 -10.92
N SER A 423 26.16 -15.15 -11.26
CA SER A 423 26.59 -15.54 -12.60
C SER A 423 25.52 -15.38 -13.69
N LEU A 424 24.24 -15.27 -13.34
CA LEU A 424 23.18 -14.98 -14.32
C LEU A 424 23.28 -13.57 -14.90
N LEU A 425 23.75 -12.61 -14.10
CA LEU A 425 23.92 -11.22 -14.54
C LEU A 425 25.10 -11.05 -15.49
N ALA A 426 25.98 -12.06 -15.63
CA ALA A 426 27.07 -12.05 -16.59
C ALA A 426 26.61 -12.33 -18.04
N ASN A 427 25.32 -12.61 -18.26
CA ASN A 427 24.76 -12.86 -19.58
C ASN A 427 24.08 -11.60 -20.14
N ASP A 428 24.53 -11.12 -21.30
CA ASP A 428 24.04 -9.88 -21.92
C ASP A 428 22.52 -9.90 -22.20
N SER A 429 21.97 -11.06 -22.55
CA SER A 429 20.53 -11.19 -22.81
C SER A 429 19.69 -11.07 -21.53
N VAL A 430 20.25 -11.45 -20.38
CA VAL A 430 19.63 -11.26 -19.06
C VAL A 430 19.67 -9.79 -18.66
N LEU A 431 20.80 -9.10 -18.87
CA LEU A 431 20.90 -7.65 -18.59
C LEU A 431 19.98 -6.83 -19.50
N ALA A 432 19.89 -7.17 -20.79
CA ALA A 432 18.95 -6.54 -21.71
C ALA A 432 17.49 -6.72 -21.25
N ALA A 433 17.12 -7.93 -20.82
CA ALA A 433 15.78 -8.19 -20.28
C ALA A 433 15.50 -7.36 -19.01
N ILE A 434 16.47 -7.26 -18.09
CA ILE A 434 16.34 -6.41 -16.90
C ILE A 434 16.15 -4.94 -17.29
N ARG A 435 16.92 -4.44 -18.25
CA ARG A 435 16.81 -3.06 -18.75
C ARG A 435 15.42 -2.78 -19.31
N ASP A 436 14.92 -3.65 -20.18
CA ASP A 436 13.66 -3.44 -20.90
C ASP A 436 12.43 -3.49 -19.95
N TYR A 437 12.47 -4.30 -18.88
CA TYR A 437 11.40 -4.38 -17.87
C TYR A 437 11.64 -3.48 -16.64
N SER A 438 12.77 -2.77 -16.57
CA SER A 438 13.11 -1.87 -15.45
C SER A 438 12.09 -0.78 -15.15
N PRO A 439 11.39 -0.16 -16.14
CA PRO A 439 10.37 0.84 -15.86
C PRO A 439 9.23 0.35 -14.95
N GLY A 440 8.90 -0.95 -14.99
CA GLY A 440 7.88 -1.55 -14.12
C GLY A 440 8.39 -2.01 -12.76
N MET A 441 9.71 -2.01 -12.51
CA MET A 441 10.28 -2.50 -11.25
C MET A 441 10.22 -1.46 -10.14
N ARG A 442 10.01 -1.94 -8.90
CA ARG A 442 10.08 -1.14 -7.67
C ARG A 442 11.53 -0.74 -7.34
N PRO A 443 11.77 0.40 -6.67
CA PRO A 443 13.12 0.85 -6.30
C PRO A 443 13.93 -0.19 -5.51
N GLU A 444 13.29 -0.93 -4.60
CA GLU A 444 13.95 -1.93 -3.76
C GLU A 444 14.43 -3.14 -4.58
N GLN A 445 13.72 -3.47 -5.66
CA GLN A 445 14.12 -4.53 -6.60
C GLN A 445 15.36 -4.09 -7.40
N LYS A 446 15.38 -2.83 -7.85
CA LYS A 446 16.51 -2.26 -8.59
C LYS A 446 17.75 -2.16 -7.71
N GLU A 447 17.61 -1.77 -6.45
CA GLU A 447 18.71 -1.73 -5.47
C GLU A 447 19.29 -3.13 -5.19
N ALA A 448 18.42 -4.15 -5.06
CA ALA A 448 18.88 -5.53 -4.88
C ALA A 448 19.68 -6.05 -6.08
N LEU A 449 19.24 -5.74 -7.31
CA LEU A 449 19.97 -6.08 -8.54
C LEU A 449 21.27 -5.28 -8.65
N ALA A 450 21.26 -3.98 -8.31
CA ALA A 450 22.44 -3.12 -8.33
C ALA A 450 23.52 -3.63 -7.35
N LYS A 451 23.14 -4.05 -6.14
CA LYS A 451 24.07 -4.68 -5.16
C LYS A 451 24.74 -5.94 -5.71
N ARG A 452 24.07 -6.69 -6.59
CA ARG A 452 24.64 -7.91 -7.21
C ARG A 452 25.69 -7.62 -8.28
N LEU A 453 25.62 -6.46 -8.93
CA LEU A 453 26.62 -6.01 -9.90
C LEU A 453 27.95 -5.68 -9.23
N LEU A 454 27.94 -5.37 -7.93
CA LEU A 454 29.15 -5.07 -7.14
C LEU A 454 29.98 -6.31 -6.75
N ALA A 455 29.76 -7.46 -7.41
CA ALA A 455 30.57 -8.65 -7.20
C ALA A 455 31.88 -8.55 -8.02
N PRO A 456 33.03 -8.24 -7.40
CA PRO A 456 34.28 -7.95 -8.13
C PRO A 456 34.80 -9.17 -8.91
N GLU A 457 34.47 -10.39 -8.48
CA GLU A 457 34.87 -11.63 -9.14
C GLU A 457 34.24 -11.82 -10.53
N LEU A 458 33.09 -11.18 -10.80
CA LEU A 458 32.34 -11.36 -12.05
C LEU A 458 32.43 -10.14 -12.98
N PHE A 459 32.34 -8.93 -12.42
CA PHE A 459 32.25 -7.69 -13.20
C PHE A 459 33.48 -6.79 -13.06
N GLY A 460 34.43 -7.15 -12.19
CA GLY A 460 35.54 -6.28 -11.82
C GLY A 460 35.10 -5.09 -10.95
N GLU A 461 36.07 -4.26 -10.56
CA GLU A 461 35.80 -3.01 -9.84
C GLU A 461 35.10 -1.99 -10.75
N VAL A 462 34.29 -1.11 -10.17
CA VAL A 462 33.46 -0.12 -10.91
C VAL A 462 34.26 0.74 -11.92
N PRO A 463 35.48 1.23 -11.60
CA PRO A 463 36.28 2.00 -12.57
C PRO A 463 36.71 1.19 -13.81
N ALA A 464 36.69 -0.14 -13.75
CA ALA A 464 37.09 -1.03 -14.83
C ALA A 464 35.92 -1.48 -15.73
N TRP A 465 34.67 -1.08 -15.42
CA TRP A 465 33.49 -1.47 -16.19
C TRP A 465 33.54 -0.92 -17.62
N SER A 466 33.20 -1.78 -18.60
CA SER A 466 33.17 -1.43 -20.02
C SER A 466 31.95 -0.58 -20.39
N GLN A 467 32.02 0.13 -21.52
CA GLN A 467 30.90 0.93 -22.04
C GLN A 467 29.65 0.07 -22.34
N GLU A 468 29.85 -1.14 -22.87
CA GLU A 468 28.76 -2.09 -23.17
C GLU A 468 28.02 -2.51 -21.89
N LEU A 469 28.77 -2.81 -20.82
CA LEU A 469 28.19 -3.15 -19.52
C LEU A 469 27.40 -1.97 -18.96
N LEU A 470 27.98 -0.76 -18.97
CA LEU A 470 27.35 0.46 -18.48
C LEU A 470 26.02 0.76 -19.21
N TRP A 471 25.97 0.54 -20.52
CA TRP A 471 24.74 0.71 -21.31
C TRP A 471 23.70 -0.35 -20.96
N ALA A 472 24.12 -1.60 -20.74
CA ALA A 472 23.23 -2.70 -20.36
C ALA A 472 22.62 -2.49 -18.97
N VAL A 473 23.36 -1.91 -18.02
CA VAL A 473 22.91 -1.70 -16.64
C VAL A 473 22.39 -0.28 -16.35
N LEU A 474 22.26 0.60 -17.35
CA LEU A 474 21.91 2.01 -17.18
C LEU A 474 20.73 2.25 -16.21
N PRO A 475 19.60 1.51 -16.26
CA PRO A 475 18.48 1.72 -15.34
C PRO A 475 18.74 1.29 -13.88
N LEU A 476 19.80 0.51 -13.64
CA LEU A 476 20.22 0.06 -12.31
C LEU A 476 21.29 0.97 -11.70
N LEU A 477 22.04 1.72 -12.53
CA LEU A 477 23.10 2.63 -12.08
C LEU A 477 22.63 3.63 -10.99
N PRO A 478 21.43 4.26 -11.08
CA PRO A 478 20.92 5.15 -10.03
C PRO A 478 20.73 4.48 -8.66
N HIS A 479 20.59 3.16 -8.64
CA HIS A 479 20.32 2.37 -7.44
C HIS A 479 21.57 1.72 -6.84
N LEU A 480 22.76 2.01 -7.41
CA LEU A 480 24.02 1.65 -6.77
C LEU A 480 24.20 2.48 -5.49
N PRO A 481 24.78 1.89 -4.42
CA PRO A 481 25.26 2.65 -3.28
C PRO A 481 26.12 3.83 -3.75
N LEU A 482 25.88 5.01 -3.16
CA LEU A 482 26.48 6.26 -3.64
C LEU A 482 28.02 6.16 -3.70
N GLU A 483 28.66 5.57 -2.70
CA GLU A 483 30.11 5.36 -2.66
C GLU A 483 30.66 4.61 -3.88
N ASN A 484 29.94 3.58 -4.35
CA ASN A 484 30.32 2.82 -5.53
C ASN A 484 30.03 3.59 -6.81
N PHE A 485 28.91 4.31 -6.89
CA PHE A 485 28.56 5.11 -8.06
C PHE A 485 29.57 6.25 -8.30
N LEU A 486 30.07 6.88 -7.22
CA LEU A 486 31.08 7.94 -7.29
C LEU A 486 32.42 7.46 -7.87
N GLN A 487 32.67 6.14 -7.95
CA GLN A 487 33.87 5.58 -8.57
C GLN A 487 33.83 5.58 -10.11
N LEU A 488 32.67 5.86 -10.72
CA LEU A 488 32.56 6.01 -12.17
C LEU A 488 33.43 7.19 -12.64
N SER A 489 34.33 6.90 -13.59
CA SER A 489 35.25 7.89 -14.14
C SER A 489 34.53 8.90 -15.05
N PRO A 490 35.06 10.13 -15.22
CA PRO A 490 34.46 11.11 -16.13
C PRO A 490 34.29 10.59 -17.57
N HIS A 491 35.24 9.77 -18.06
CA HIS A 491 35.16 9.16 -19.38
C HIS A 491 34.02 8.14 -19.51
N GLN A 492 33.77 7.33 -18.48
CA GLN A 492 32.64 6.40 -18.45
C GLN A 492 31.30 7.14 -18.43
N ILE A 493 31.23 8.27 -17.72
CA ILE A 493 30.03 9.11 -17.66
C ILE A 493 29.76 9.80 -19.01
N GLN A 494 30.80 10.35 -19.64
CA GLN A 494 30.72 10.93 -20.99
C GLN A 494 30.32 9.89 -22.04
N ALA A 495 30.74 8.64 -21.91
CA ALA A 495 30.37 7.58 -22.85
C ALA A 495 28.86 7.26 -22.90
N LEU A 496 28.09 7.71 -21.90
CA LEU A 496 26.64 7.56 -21.82
C LEU A 496 25.85 8.86 -22.12
N GLU A 497 26.52 10.01 -22.20
CA GLU A 497 26.03 11.36 -22.58
C GLU A 497 24.49 11.52 -22.54
N ASP A 498 23.81 11.41 -23.69
CA ASP A 498 22.37 11.71 -23.88
C ASP A 498 21.42 10.73 -23.18
N SER A 499 21.94 9.64 -22.59
CA SER A 499 21.14 8.57 -21.98
C SER A 499 20.82 8.85 -20.50
N TRP A 500 21.59 9.71 -19.83
CA TRP A 500 21.43 10.00 -18.40
C TRP A 500 20.12 10.70 -18.01
N PRO A 501 19.55 11.64 -18.80
CA PRO A 501 18.31 12.29 -18.42
C PRO A 501 17.12 11.32 -18.30
N ALA A 502 17.16 10.19 -19.01
CA ALA A 502 16.16 9.12 -18.92
C ALA A 502 16.43 8.10 -17.79
N ALA A 503 17.59 8.16 -17.12
CA ALA A 503 17.99 7.18 -16.12
C ALA A 503 17.28 7.35 -14.76
N GLY A 504 16.69 8.52 -14.48
CA GLY A 504 15.97 8.76 -13.21
C GLY A 504 16.92 8.83 -12.00
N LEU A 505 17.91 9.72 -12.08
CA LEU A 505 18.96 9.85 -11.06
C LEU A 505 18.45 10.53 -9.78
N GLY A 506 18.91 10.02 -8.62
CA GLY A 506 18.77 10.72 -7.35
C GLY A 506 19.73 11.92 -7.24
N PRO A 507 19.53 12.82 -6.25
CA PRO A 507 20.29 14.08 -6.17
C PRO A 507 21.81 13.90 -6.09
N GLY A 508 22.28 12.91 -5.31
CA GLY A 508 23.71 12.61 -5.15
C GLY A 508 24.35 12.09 -6.44
N HIS A 509 23.70 11.11 -7.08
CA HIS A 509 24.14 10.53 -8.35
C HIS A 509 24.13 11.55 -9.49
N ALA A 510 23.07 12.37 -9.57
CA ALA A 510 22.94 13.41 -10.59
C ALA A 510 24.05 14.46 -10.49
N ARG A 511 24.41 14.92 -9.28
CA ARG A 511 25.51 15.88 -9.09
C ARG A 511 26.86 15.35 -9.56
N HIS A 512 27.15 14.07 -9.34
CA HIS A 512 28.39 13.44 -9.83
C HIS A 512 28.44 13.40 -11.36
N VAL A 513 27.33 13.01 -12.00
CA VAL A 513 27.20 13.00 -13.46
C VAL A 513 27.33 14.42 -14.03
N LEU A 514 26.65 15.40 -13.44
CA LEU A 514 26.71 16.81 -13.84
C LEU A 514 28.14 17.35 -13.84
N ARG A 515 28.93 17.09 -12.78
CA ARG A 515 30.34 17.52 -12.71
C ARG A 515 31.21 17.05 -13.88
N SER A 516 30.83 15.93 -14.51
CA SER A 516 31.58 15.35 -15.64
C SER A 516 31.07 15.81 -17.01
N LEU A 517 29.81 16.24 -17.10
CA LEU A 517 29.15 16.68 -18.33
C LEU A 517 29.13 18.20 -18.52
N VAL A 518 29.12 18.96 -17.42
CA VAL A 518 29.15 20.43 -17.45
C VAL A 518 30.56 20.89 -17.83
N ASN A 519 30.66 21.54 -18.99
CA ASN A 519 31.88 22.13 -19.51
C ASN A 519 31.74 23.65 -19.62
N GLN A 520 32.36 24.38 -18.69
CA GLN A 520 32.32 25.85 -18.60
C GLN A 520 33.01 26.57 -19.78
N SER A 521 33.64 25.85 -20.72
CA SER A 521 34.29 26.43 -21.92
C SER A 521 33.37 26.52 -23.15
N VAL A 522 32.13 26.03 -23.06
CA VAL A 522 31.15 26.10 -24.15
C VAL A 522 30.66 27.55 -24.32
N GLN A 523 30.63 28.05 -25.55
CA GLN A 523 30.30 29.46 -25.84
C GLN A 523 28.82 29.81 -25.62
N ASP A 524 27.93 28.82 -25.64
CA ASP A 524 26.49 28.99 -25.42
C ASP A 524 26.03 28.10 -24.25
N GLY A 525 25.94 28.70 -23.06
CA GLY A 525 25.52 28.01 -21.84
C GLY A 525 24.04 27.61 -21.86
N GLU A 526 23.19 28.28 -22.64
CA GLU A 526 21.75 28.00 -22.74
C GLU A 526 21.52 26.68 -23.48
N GLU A 527 22.23 26.51 -24.59
CA GLU A 527 22.24 25.24 -25.33
C GLU A 527 22.79 24.10 -24.48
N GLN A 528 23.79 24.35 -23.62
CA GLN A 528 24.31 23.34 -22.70
C GLN A 528 23.29 22.91 -21.65
N VAL A 529 22.59 23.86 -21.01
CA VAL A 529 21.53 23.55 -20.04
C VAL A 529 20.37 22.80 -20.71
N ARG A 530 20.01 23.15 -21.96
CA ARG A 530 19.01 22.40 -22.74
C ARG A 530 19.43 20.96 -23.01
N ARG A 531 20.70 20.71 -23.35
CA ARG A 531 21.22 19.34 -23.56
C ARG A 531 21.20 18.49 -22.30
N LEU A 532 21.44 19.11 -21.14
CA LEU A 532 21.35 18.41 -19.85
C LEU A 532 19.92 17.94 -19.54
N GLY A 533 18.89 18.60 -20.11
CA GLY A 533 17.49 18.23 -19.93
C GLY A 533 17.11 18.14 -18.43
N PRO A 534 16.41 17.07 -17.99
CA PRO A 534 16.12 16.81 -16.58
C PRO A 534 17.31 16.83 -15.61
N LEU A 535 18.56 16.66 -16.06
CA LEU A 535 19.70 16.77 -15.15
C LEU A 535 19.93 18.20 -14.69
N ALA A 536 19.52 19.20 -15.48
CA ALA A 536 19.62 20.61 -15.10
C ALA A 536 18.88 20.91 -13.80
N CYS A 537 17.86 20.11 -13.43
CA CYS A 537 17.13 20.23 -12.17
C CYS A 537 18.01 20.10 -10.92
N PHE A 538 19.19 19.49 -11.03
CA PHE A 538 20.12 19.26 -9.92
C PHE A 538 21.30 20.24 -9.87
N LEU A 539 21.39 21.17 -10.83
CA LEU A 539 22.39 22.23 -10.82
C LEU A 539 22.18 23.16 -9.63
N SER A 540 23.27 23.61 -9.02
CA SER A 540 23.18 24.67 -8.03
C SER A 540 22.89 26.02 -8.69
N PRO A 541 22.36 27.01 -7.94
CA PRO A 541 22.22 28.37 -8.45
C PRO A 541 23.52 29.00 -8.91
N GLU A 542 24.65 28.70 -8.28
CA GLU A 542 25.98 29.15 -8.75
C GLU A 542 26.32 28.58 -10.12
N GLU A 543 26.10 27.28 -10.29
CA GLU A 543 26.37 26.58 -11.55
C GLU A 543 25.46 27.13 -12.65
N LEU A 544 24.17 27.32 -12.36
CA LEU A 544 23.23 27.98 -13.26
C LEU A 544 23.70 29.38 -13.60
N GLN A 545 23.98 30.24 -12.62
CA GLN A 545 24.42 31.62 -12.83
C GLN A 545 25.72 31.69 -13.66
N SER A 546 26.62 30.72 -13.51
CA SER A 546 27.87 30.64 -14.28
C SER A 546 27.65 30.22 -15.74
N LEU A 547 26.62 29.42 -16.00
CA LEU A 547 26.26 28.94 -17.34
C LEU A 547 25.33 29.93 -18.05
N VAL A 548 24.21 30.27 -17.41
CA VAL A 548 23.16 31.17 -17.87
C VAL A 548 22.52 31.91 -16.69
N PRO A 549 22.58 33.24 -16.62
CA PRO A 549 21.87 33.99 -15.60
C PRO A 549 20.36 33.89 -15.81
N LEU A 550 19.63 33.47 -14.78
CA LEU A 550 18.16 33.44 -14.81
C LEU A 550 17.67 34.90 -14.86
N SER A 551 16.85 35.22 -15.87
CA SER A 551 16.46 36.62 -16.11
C SER A 551 15.14 36.78 -16.86
N ASP A 552 14.72 35.79 -17.66
CA ASP A 552 13.45 35.83 -18.38
C ASP A 552 12.46 34.85 -17.71
N PRO A 553 11.35 35.31 -17.13
CA PRO A 553 10.37 34.44 -16.48
C PRO A 553 9.76 33.39 -17.43
N MET A 554 9.83 33.61 -18.75
CA MET A 554 9.38 32.66 -19.77
C MET A 554 10.52 32.15 -20.64
N GLY A 555 11.77 32.32 -20.18
CA GLY A 555 12.96 31.81 -20.80
C GLY A 555 12.98 30.28 -20.88
N PRO A 556 13.77 29.71 -21.80
CA PRO A 556 13.78 28.28 -22.06
C PRO A 556 14.40 27.47 -20.91
N VAL A 557 15.37 28.05 -20.19
CA VAL A 557 15.97 27.43 -19.00
C VAL A 557 14.98 27.47 -17.84
N GLU A 558 14.35 28.61 -17.60
CA GLU A 558 13.34 28.80 -16.57
C GLU A 558 12.14 27.87 -16.78
N ARG A 559 11.65 27.70 -18.02
CA ARG A 559 10.61 26.71 -18.34
C ARG A 559 11.03 25.28 -18.02
N GLY A 560 12.26 24.89 -18.37
CA GLY A 560 12.77 23.56 -18.02
C GLY A 560 12.83 23.34 -16.50
N LEU A 561 13.25 24.35 -15.74
CA LEU A 561 13.26 24.28 -14.27
C LEU A 561 11.86 24.29 -13.65
N LEU A 562 10.88 24.95 -14.27
CA LEU A 562 9.47 24.88 -13.84
C LEU A 562 8.86 23.51 -14.13
N GLU A 563 9.24 22.85 -15.22
CA GLU A 563 8.90 21.44 -15.48
C GLU A 563 9.53 20.51 -14.44
N CYS A 564 10.78 20.79 -14.00
CA CYS A 564 11.40 20.06 -12.89
C CYS A 564 10.58 20.16 -11.59
N ALA A 565 10.05 21.36 -11.30
CA ALA A 565 9.19 21.60 -10.14
C ALA A 565 7.84 20.87 -10.28
N ALA A 566 7.24 20.88 -11.48
CA ALA A 566 6.00 20.14 -11.77
C ALA A 566 6.17 18.63 -11.59
N ASN A 567 7.34 18.09 -11.95
CA ASN A 567 7.68 16.67 -11.81
C ASN A 567 8.16 16.29 -10.40
N GLY A 568 8.28 17.24 -9.47
CA GLY A 568 8.74 17.00 -8.09
C GLY A 568 10.24 16.74 -7.93
N THR A 569 11.04 16.86 -8.99
CA THR A 569 12.51 16.73 -8.94
C THR A 569 13.18 17.95 -8.30
N LEU A 570 12.60 19.12 -8.49
CA LEU A 570 13.04 20.37 -7.89
C LEU A 570 12.09 20.71 -6.73
N SER A 571 12.66 20.86 -5.53
CA SER A 571 11.88 21.22 -4.34
C SER A 571 11.33 22.65 -4.46
N PRO A 572 10.02 22.87 -4.24
CA PRO A 572 9.44 24.21 -4.29
C PRO A 572 9.97 25.15 -3.20
N GLN A 573 10.54 24.62 -2.11
CA GLN A 573 11.21 25.40 -1.05
C GLN A 573 12.73 25.46 -1.23
N GLY A 574 13.26 24.95 -2.35
CA GLY A 574 14.68 24.95 -2.66
C GLY A 574 15.17 26.30 -3.17
N ARG A 575 16.48 26.52 -3.08
CA ARG A 575 17.10 27.78 -3.51
C ARG A 575 16.85 28.10 -4.99
N VAL A 576 16.93 27.11 -5.89
CA VAL A 576 16.64 27.31 -7.32
C VAL A 576 15.18 27.78 -7.52
N ALA A 577 14.23 27.23 -6.76
CA ALA A 577 12.84 27.70 -6.79
C ALA A 577 12.73 29.16 -6.34
N TYR A 578 13.45 29.56 -5.29
CA TYR A 578 13.44 30.94 -4.83
C TYR A 578 14.05 31.91 -5.84
N GLU A 579 15.14 31.52 -6.52
CA GLU A 579 15.73 32.33 -7.60
C GLU A 579 14.73 32.52 -8.76
N LEU A 580 14.03 31.45 -9.17
CA LEU A 580 12.95 31.54 -10.17
C LEU A 580 11.84 32.51 -9.72
N LEU A 581 11.41 32.42 -8.46
CA LEU A 581 10.42 33.35 -7.90
C LEU A 581 10.96 34.79 -7.88
N GLY A 582 12.25 34.98 -7.65
CA GLY A 582 12.94 36.27 -7.78
C GLY A 582 12.83 36.85 -9.18
N VAL A 583 13.10 36.04 -10.21
CA VAL A 583 12.93 36.42 -11.63
C VAL A 583 11.48 36.84 -11.90
N LEU A 584 10.51 36.01 -11.51
CA LEU A 584 9.09 36.32 -11.70
C LEU A 584 8.68 37.62 -11.00
N ARG A 585 9.12 37.85 -9.76
CA ARG A 585 8.78 39.05 -8.99
C ARG A 585 9.43 40.31 -9.54
N SER A 586 10.68 40.22 -9.99
CA SER A 586 11.39 41.35 -10.61
C SER A 586 10.76 41.80 -11.92
N SER A 587 10.18 40.85 -12.67
CA SER A 587 9.44 41.10 -13.91
C SER A 587 8.09 41.78 -13.68
N GLY A 588 7.52 41.61 -12.48
CA GLY A 588 6.16 42.02 -12.14
C GLY A 588 5.11 41.05 -12.68
N GLY A 589 4.25 40.52 -11.79
CA GLY A 589 3.22 39.54 -12.17
C GLY A 589 2.18 40.05 -13.18
N ALA A 590 2.04 41.36 -13.33
CA ALA A 590 1.16 41.99 -14.32
C ALA A 590 1.69 41.91 -15.77
N VAL A 591 2.99 41.64 -15.96
CA VAL A 591 3.61 41.60 -17.30
C VAL A 591 3.31 40.30 -18.04
N LEU A 592 3.11 39.20 -17.31
CA LEU A 592 2.82 37.88 -17.89
C LEU A 592 1.36 37.73 -18.32
N SER A 593 1.14 37.11 -19.47
CA SER A 593 -0.21 36.76 -19.91
C SER A 593 -0.84 35.70 -18.98
N PRO A 594 -2.19 35.62 -18.93
CA PRO A 594 -2.88 34.64 -18.10
C PRO A 594 -2.49 33.17 -18.39
N LEU A 595 -2.04 32.85 -19.61
CA LEU A 595 -1.58 31.51 -20.00
C LEU A 595 -0.15 31.23 -19.52
N GLU A 596 0.74 32.22 -19.61
CA GLU A 596 2.14 32.10 -19.16
C GLU A 596 2.22 31.88 -17.65
N LEU A 597 1.37 32.55 -16.88
CA LEU A 597 1.29 32.36 -15.42
C LEU A 597 0.90 30.93 -15.00
N ARG A 598 0.24 30.14 -15.86
CA ARG A 598 -0.12 28.75 -15.53
C ARG A 598 1.10 27.85 -15.33
N VAL A 599 2.20 28.12 -16.04
CA VAL A 599 3.44 27.33 -15.96
C VAL A 599 4.07 27.44 -14.56
N TRP A 600 3.76 28.53 -13.84
CA TRP A 600 4.24 28.80 -12.49
C TRP A 600 3.42 28.12 -11.38
N ALA A 601 2.37 27.36 -11.73
CA ALA A 601 1.53 26.65 -10.76
C ALA A 601 2.31 25.79 -9.73
N PRO A 602 3.39 25.05 -10.10
CA PRO A 602 4.15 24.25 -9.13
C PRO A 602 4.79 25.07 -7.99
N LEU A 603 5.13 26.33 -8.24
CA LEU A 603 5.72 27.24 -7.25
C LEU A 603 4.71 28.20 -6.64
N PHE A 604 3.42 28.06 -6.98
CA PHE A 604 2.35 28.95 -6.53
C PHE A 604 2.27 29.13 -5.00
N PRO A 605 2.44 28.08 -4.16
CA PRO A 605 2.44 28.24 -2.71
C PRO A 605 3.46 29.24 -2.17
N GLN A 606 4.52 29.51 -2.92
CA GLN A 606 5.66 30.31 -2.50
C GLN A 606 5.56 31.79 -2.92
N LEU A 607 4.55 32.14 -3.73
CA LEU A 607 4.37 33.51 -4.24
C LEU A 607 3.96 34.52 -3.17
N GLY A 608 3.33 34.07 -2.08
CA GLY A 608 2.82 34.95 -1.02
C GLY A 608 1.64 35.83 -1.47
N LEU A 609 0.88 36.38 -0.52
CA LEU A 609 -0.32 37.18 -0.80
C LEU A 609 0.02 38.50 -1.45
N ARG A 610 1.16 39.13 -1.10
CA ARG A 610 1.52 40.42 -1.67
C ARG A 610 1.67 40.35 -3.19
N PHE A 611 2.34 39.33 -3.73
CA PHE A 611 2.42 39.13 -5.18
C PHE A 611 1.03 38.86 -5.79
N LEU A 612 0.21 38.03 -5.15
CA LEU A 612 -1.15 37.73 -5.63
C LEU A 612 -2.09 38.95 -5.61
N GLN A 613 -1.83 39.95 -4.75
CA GLN A 613 -2.55 41.22 -4.76
C GLN A 613 -2.33 42.01 -6.05
N GLU A 614 -1.15 41.92 -6.67
CA GLU A 614 -0.83 42.62 -7.93
C GLU A 614 -1.48 42.00 -9.16
N LEU A 615 -1.78 40.70 -9.13
CA LEU A 615 -2.39 40.00 -10.25
C LEU A 615 -3.82 40.49 -10.49
N SER A 616 -4.17 40.69 -11.76
CA SER A 616 -5.54 41.03 -12.15
C SER A 616 -6.47 39.82 -12.00
N GLU A 617 -7.77 40.07 -11.82
CA GLU A 617 -8.76 38.99 -11.72
C GLU A 617 -8.76 38.03 -12.93
N PRO A 618 -8.63 38.49 -14.20
CA PRO A 618 -8.49 37.59 -15.36
C PRO A 618 -7.26 36.67 -15.29
N GLN A 619 -6.13 37.17 -14.81
CA GLN A 619 -4.91 36.37 -14.63
C GLN A 619 -5.13 35.27 -13.58
N LEU A 620 -5.69 35.63 -12.43
CA LEU A 620 -6.01 34.66 -11.36
C LEU A 620 -7.00 33.59 -11.83
N ARG A 621 -8.07 33.98 -12.53
CA ARG A 621 -9.04 33.03 -13.09
C ARG A 621 -8.41 32.08 -14.10
N ALA A 622 -7.46 32.55 -14.90
CA ALA A 622 -6.77 31.69 -15.84
C ALA A 622 -5.88 30.65 -15.14
N MET A 623 -5.34 30.94 -13.95
CA MET A 623 -4.51 29.98 -13.21
C MET A 623 -5.32 28.83 -12.59
N LEU A 624 -6.61 29.03 -12.30
CA LEU A 624 -7.46 28.06 -11.59
C LEU A 624 -7.36 26.61 -12.10
N PRO A 625 -7.43 26.33 -13.42
CA PRO A 625 -7.34 24.96 -13.91
C PRO A 625 -5.99 24.31 -13.61
N ALA A 626 -4.90 25.10 -13.61
CA ALA A 626 -3.56 24.61 -13.27
C ALA A 626 -3.40 24.37 -11.76
N LEU A 627 -4.21 25.06 -10.93
CA LEU A 627 -4.17 24.91 -9.47
C LEU A 627 -4.96 23.72 -8.94
N GLN A 628 -5.79 23.06 -9.77
CA GLN A 628 -6.61 21.92 -9.35
C GLN A 628 -5.77 20.73 -8.83
N GLY A 629 -4.52 20.60 -9.28
CA GLY A 629 -3.58 19.55 -8.86
C GLY A 629 -2.46 20.02 -7.94
N THR A 630 -2.39 21.31 -7.59
CA THR A 630 -1.32 21.87 -6.74
C THR A 630 -1.84 22.20 -5.35
N SER A 631 -1.00 22.06 -4.32
CA SER A 631 -1.32 22.59 -3.00
C SER A 631 -1.38 24.12 -3.05
N VAL A 632 -2.23 24.72 -2.22
CA VAL A 632 -2.34 26.18 -2.03
C VAL A 632 -2.35 26.42 -0.53
N THR A 633 -1.70 27.49 -0.05
CA THR A 633 -1.68 27.76 1.40
C THR A 633 -3.07 28.22 1.89
N PRO A 634 -3.42 28.02 3.17
CA PRO A 634 -4.72 28.46 3.70
C PRO A 634 -4.98 29.96 3.47
N ALA A 635 -3.96 30.80 3.65
CA ALA A 635 -4.02 32.24 3.40
C ALA A 635 -4.31 32.55 1.93
N GLN A 636 -3.59 31.90 1.00
CA GLN A 636 -3.81 32.06 -0.44
C GLN A 636 -5.21 31.59 -0.86
N ALA A 637 -5.70 30.47 -0.32
CA ALA A 637 -7.03 29.98 -0.63
C ALA A 637 -8.12 30.98 -0.19
N GLN A 638 -8.03 31.53 1.03
CA GLN A 638 -8.94 32.57 1.52
C GLN A 638 -8.90 33.83 0.65
N PHE A 639 -7.70 34.28 0.29
CA PHE A 639 -7.51 35.44 -0.56
C PHE A 639 -8.14 35.25 -1.95
N LEU A 640 -7.88 34.12 -2.60
CA LEU A 640 -8.42 33.80 -3.93
C LEU A 640 -9.94 33.67 -3.88
N TRP A 641 -10.48 33.01 -2.86
CA TRP A 641 -11.92 32.87 -2.65
C TRP A 641 -12.61 34.24 -2.62
N LYS A 642 -12.05 35.17 -1.84
CA LYS A 642 -12.55 36.54 -1.71
C LYS A 642 -12.37 37.36 -2.99
N LYS A 643 -11.19 37.32 -3.61
CA LYS A 643 -10.85 38.15 -4.78
C LYS A 643 -11.63 37.76 -6.04
N MET A 644 -11.96 36.48 -6.19
CA MET A 644 -12.72 35.99 -7.34
C MET A 644 -14.23 36.25 -7.25
N GLN A 645 -14.73 36.76 -6.11
CA GLN A 645 -16.17 36.94 -5.86
C GLN A 645 -16.95 35.70 -6.28
N VAL A 646 -16.48 34.53 -5.83
CA VAL A 646 -17.03 33.22 -6.21
C VAL A 646 -18.55 33.26 -6.06
N PRO A 647 -19.34 33.06 -7.14
CA PRO A 647 -20.78 33.25 -7.09
C PRO A 647 -21.42 32.40 -6.00
N THR A 648 -22.42 32.95 -5.32
CA THR A 648 -23.11 32.26 -4.23
C THR A 648 -24.02 31.13 -4.75
N ASN A 649 -24.35 31.14 -6.04
CA ASN A 649 -25.18 30.14 -6.73
C ASN A 649 -24.34 29.11 -7.50
N LEU A 650 -23.35 28.48 -6.87
CA LEU A 650 -22.56 27.42 -7.50
C LEU A 650 -23.15 26.03 -7.24
N THR A 651 -23.14 25.20 -8.28
CA THR A 651 -23.44 23.76 -8.14
C THR A 651 -22.28 23.03 -7.47
N LEU A 652 -22.55 21.90 -6.80
CA LEU A 652 -21.51 21.07 -6.16
C LEU A 652 -20.36 20.71 -7.13
N ARG A 653 -20.68 20.39 -8.39
CA ARG A 653 -19.68 20.08 -9.42
C ARG A 653 -18.72 21.25 -9.68
N ASN A 654 -19.23 22.48 -9.67
CA ASN A 654 -18.39 23.66 -9.86
C ASN A 654 -17.51 23.92 -8.63
N LEU A 655 -17.99 23.62 -7.42
CA LEU A 655 -17.20 23.71 -6.20
C LEU A 655 -16.10 22.65 -6.14
N GLN A 656 -16.41 21.40 -6.51
CA GLN A 656 -15.40 20.34 -6.62
C GLN A 656 -14.30 20.69 -7.64
N ALA A 657 -14.67 21.35 -8.75
CA ALA A 657 -13.71 21.84 -9.73
C ALA A 657 -12.77 22.94 -9.20
N LEU A 658 -13.04 23.54 -8.04
CA LEU A 658 -12.12 24.51 -7.41
C LEU A 658 -10.99 23.82 -6.64
N GLY A 659 -11.10 22.52 -6.34
CA GLY A 659 -10.06 21.77 -5.63
C GLY A 659 -9.69 22.41 -4.29
N THR A 660 -8.39 22.56 -4.02
CA THR A 660 -7.84 23.13 -2.77
C THR A 660 -8.31 24.55 -2.48
N LEU A 661 -8.76 25.31 -3.48
CA LEU A 661 -9.28 26.66 -3.30
C LEU A 661 -10.60 26.70 -2.54
N ALA A 662 -11.37 25.60 -2.57
CA ALA A 662 -12.60 25.49 -1.77
C ALA A 662 -12.32 25.58 -0.26
N GLY A 663 -11.11 25.27 0.19
CA GLY A 663 -10.69 25.46 1.59
C GLY A 663 -10.66 26.93 2.04
N GLY A 664 -10.65 27.87 1.08
CA GLY A 664 -10.72 29.31 1.31
C GLY A 664 -12.12 29.86 1.61
N MET A 665 -13.15 29.02 1.52
CA MET A 665 -14.55 29.41 1.65
C MET A 665 -14.84 30.20 2.93
N SER A 666 -15.62 31.28 2.80
CA SER A 666 -16.06 32.11 3.94
C SER A 666 -17.24 31.49 4.68
N CYS A 667 -17.39 31.86 5.97
CA CYS A 667 -18.54 31.42 6.76
C CYS A 667 -19.86 31.97 6.19
N GLU A 668 -19.83 33.22 5.68
CA GLU A 668 -20.97 33.85 5.02
C GLU A 668 -21.49 33.04 3.82
N PHE A 669 -20.61 32.41 3.04
CA PHE A 669 -21.03 31.54 1.94
C PHE A 669 -21.75 30.29 2.45
N LEU A 670 -21.21 29.62 3.47
CA LEU A 670 -21.84 28.45 4.09
C LEU A 670 -23.23 28.78 4.68
N GLN A 671 -23.37 29.96 5.28
CA GLN A 671 -24.63 30.43 5.86
C GLN A 671 -25.74 30.64 4.82
N GLN A 672 -25.39 30.93 3.57
CA GLN A 672 -26.35 31.12 2.49
C GLN A 672 -26.91 29.81 1.92
N ILE A 673 -26.25 28.67 2.19
CA ILE A 673 -26.74 27.36 1.78
C ILE A 673 -27.94 26.99 2.67
N ASN A 674 -29.15 27.14 2.12
CA ASN A 674 -30.37 26.96 2.89
C ASN A 674 -30.71 25.47 3.11
N LEU A 675 -30.61 24.65 2.06
CA LEU A 675 -30.96 23.23 2.10
C LEU A 675 -29.89 22.42 2.86
N MET A 676 -30.33 21.55 3.76
CA MET A 676 -29.43 20.71 4.56
C MET A 676 -28.63 19.74 3.69
N ALA A 677 -29.27 19.10 2.70
CA ALA A 677 -28.60 18.16 1.80
C ALA A 677 -27.42 18.81 1.06
N ASP A 678 -27.65 19.96 0.42
CA ASP A 678 -26.61 20.73 -0.27
C ASP A 678 -25.49 21.17 0.70
N PHE A 679 -25.83 21.55 1.93
CA PHE A 679 -24.86 21.93 2.95
C PHE A 679 -23.97 20.73 3.33
N LEU A 680 -24.55 19.56 3.55
CA LEU A 680 -23.79 18.35 3.89
C LEU A 680 -22.90 17.88 2.73
N GLU A 681 -23.36 17.99 1.48
CA GLU A 681 -22.53 17.70 0.29
C GLU A 681 -21.31 18.63 0.20
N VAL A 682 -21.48 19.93 0.47
CA VAL A 682 -20.39 20.90 0.49
C VAL A 682 -19.42 20.62 1.64
N VAL A 683 -19.93 20.32 2.84
CA VAL A 683 -19.09 19.93 3.99
C VAL A 683 -18.28 18.68 3.65
N HIS A 684 -18.93 17.64 3.11
CA HIS A 684 -18.24 16.42 2.70
C HIS A 684 -17.09 16.72 1.73
N MET A 685 -17.34 17.54 0.70
CA MET A 685 -16.30 17.96 -0.24
C MET A 685 -15.14 18.70 0.43
N ILE A 686 -15.40 19.61 1.37
CA ILE A 686 -14.36 20.37 2.09
C ILE A 686 -13.46 19.44 2.92
N TYR A 687 -14.03 18.41 3.55
CA TYR A 687 -13.27 17.45 4.36
C TYR A 687 -12.45 16.44 3.53
N GLN A 688 -12.71 16.36 2.22
CA GLN A 688 -11.91 15.59 1.26
C GLN A 688 -10.70 16.37 0.73
N LEU A 689 -10.55 17.66 1.08
CA LEU A 689 -9.42 18.46 0.62
C LEU A 689 -8.09 18.01 1.28
N PRO A 690 -6.97 17.97 0.52
CA PRO A 690 -5.67 17.52 1.04
C PRO A 690 -5.06 18.49 2.05
N THR A 691 -5.45 19.77 2.01
CA THR A 691 -4.97 20.82 2.93
C THR A 691 -5.63 20.79 4.30
N GLY A 692 -6.66 19.95 4.49
CA GLY A 692 -7.51 19.96 5.67
C GLY A 692 -8.38 21.21 5.78
N VAL A 693 -9.20 21.26 6.84
CA VAL A 693 -10.13 22.36 7.10
C VAL A 693 -9.52 23.33 8.11
N ARG A 694 -9.40 24.61 7.74
CA ARG A 694 -8.92 25.66 8.65
C ARG A 694 -9.85 25.79 9.87
N GLY A 695 -9.27 26.02 11.06
CA GLY A 695 -10.00 25.99 12.33
C GLY A 695 -11.23 26.92 12.40
N SER A 696 -11.14 28.12 11.83
CA SER A 696 -12.24 29.07 11.74
C SER A 696 -13.40 28.59 10.85
N LEU A 697 -13.09 27.89 9.74
CA LEU A 697 -14.11 27.31 8.86
C LEU A 697 -14.76 26.09 9.53
N ARG A 698 -13.95 25.25 10.21
CA ARG A 698 -14.45 24.15 11.04
C ARG A 698 -15.44 24.63 12.10
N ALA A 699 -15.09 25.69 12.84
CA ALA A 699 -15.97 26.28 13.85
C ALA A 699 -17.29 26.77 13.24
N CYS A 700 -17.24 27.42 12.06
CA CYS A 700 -18.43 27.84 11.34
C CYS A 700 -19.30 26.66 10.88
N ILE A 701 -18.70 25.61 10.30
CA ILE A 701 -19.41 24.40 9.86
C ILE A 701 -20.23 23.81 11.02
N TRP A 702 -19.61 23.67 12.20
CA TRP A 702 -20.30 23.13 13.37
C TRP A 702 -21.35 24.05 13.95
N ALA A 703 -21.11 25.37 13.97
CA ALA A 703 -22.12 26.35 14.38
C ALA A 703 -23.36 26.30 13.47
N GLU A 704 -23.18 26.20 12.14
CA GLU A 704 -24.28 26.10 11.19
C GLU A 704 -25.00 24.75 11.24
N LEU A 705 -24.26 23.65 11.41
CA LEU A 705 -24.85 22.32 11.67
C LEU A 705 -25.76 22.39 12.90
N GLN A 706 -25.28 22.97 14.00
CA GLN A 706 -26.05 23.09 15.23
C GLN A 706 -27.28 23.99 15.04
N ARG A 707 -27.14 25.15 14.40
CA ARG A 707 -28.26 26.06 14.13
C ARG A 707 -29.36 25.37 13.35
N LYS A 708 -28.99 24.62 12.31
CA LYS A 708 -29.94 23.89 11.46
C LYS A 708 -30.54 22.67 12.19
N MET A 709 -29.80 22.01 13.10
CA MET A 709 -30.33 20.94 13.97
C MET A 709 -31.35 21.43 15.01
N THR A 710 -31.28 22.69 15.44
CA THR A 710 -32.20 23.27 16.43
C THR A 710 -33.54 23.78 15.87
N MET A 711 -33.78 23.64 14.56
CA MET A 711 -35.04 24.05 13.93
C MET A 711 -36.17 23.03 14.21
N PRO A 712 -37.40 23.47 14.51
CA PRO A 712 -38.50 22.59 14.86
C PRO A 712 -39.19 22.01 13.61
N GLU A 713 -38.67 20.95 13.01
CA GLU A 713 -39.38 20.17 11.97
C GLU A 713 -39.07 18.65 12.04
N PRO A 714 -39.95 17.79 11.47
CA PRO A 714 -40.09 16.36 11.81
C PRO A 714 -39.03 15.44 11.15
N GLU A 715 -37.85 15.95 10.85
CA GLU A 715 -36.75 15.23 10.17
C GLU A 715 -35.59 14.86 11.12
N LEU A 716 -35.78 14.99 12.44
CA LEU A 716 -34.74 14.69 13.43
C LEU A 716 -34.47 13.18 13.60
N ALA A 717 -35.45 12.33 13.28
CA ALA A 717 -35.29 10.88 13.36
C ALA A 717 -34.52 10.29 12.15
N THR A 718 -34.55 10.99 11.01
CA THR A 718 -33.82 10.64 9.78
C THR A 718 -32.38 11.17 9.77
N LEU A 719 -32.09 12.24 10.53
CA LEU A 719 -30.75 12.80 10.61
C LEU A 719 -29.75 11.89 11.35
N GLY A 720 -30.15 11.10 12.34
CA GLY A 720 -29.26 10.12 12.98
C GLY A 720 -28.75 9.04 12.01
N SER A 721 -29.57 8.66 11.03
CA SER A 721 -29.21 7.75 9.93
C SER A 721 -28.45 8.42 8.78
N GLU A 722 -28.58 9.74 8.59
CA GLU A 722 -27.77 10.50 7.60
C GLU A 722 -26.41 10.96 8.17
N LEU A 723 -26.33 11.21 9.48
CA LEU A 723 -25.09 11.50 10.20
C LEU A 723 -24.15 10.28 10.28
N SER A 724 -24.71 9.06 10.23
CA SER A 724 -23.94 7.81 10.12
C SER A 724 -23.33 7.60 8.71
N GLY A 725 -23.74 8.41 7.73
CA GLY A 725 -23.11 8.53 6.41
C GLY A 725 -22.14 9.73 6.28
N LEU A 726 -21.94 10.52 7.34
CA LEU A 726 -20.94 11.58 7.33
C LEU A 726 -19.55 10.97 7.16
N ASP A 727 -18.69 11.71 6.46
CA ASP A 727 -17.27 11.41 6.41
C ASP A 727 -16.76 11.22 7.84
N THR A 728 -16.17 10.06 8.12
CA THR A 728 -15.54 9.74 9.41
C THR A 728 -14.57 10.83 9.89
N LYS A 729 -13.96 11.59 8.96
CA LYS A 729 -13.11 12.76 9.27
C LYS A 729 -13.89 13.94 9.85
N LEU A 730 -15.10 14.20 9.36
CA LEU A 730 -15.96 15.25 9.92
C LEU A 730 -16.34 14.89 11.36
N LEU A 731 -16.75 13.65 11.61
CA LEU A 731 -17.08 13.19 12.96
C LEU A 731 -15.90 13.36 13.93
N LEU A 732 -14.68 13.03 13.48
CA LEU A 732 -13.47 13.18 14.27
C LEU A 732 -13.18 14.65 14.65
N ASP A 733 -13.53 15.59 13.78
CA ASP A 733 -13.42 17.05 14.00
C ASP A 733 -14.62 17.63 14.78
N SER A 734 -15.48 16.80 15.35
CA SER A 734 -16.63 17.26 16.14
C SER A 734 -16.22 17.97 17.42
N PRO A 735 -16.91 19.07 17.80
CA PRO A 735 -16.56 19.80 19.00
C PRO A 735 -16.70 18.99 20.27
N ILE A 736 -15.84 19.26 21.27
CA ILE A 736 -15.81 18.51 22.54
C ILE A 736 -17.19 18.47 23.22
N TYR A 737 -17.95 19.56 23.18
CA TYR A 737 -19.27 19.63 23.82
C TYR A 737 -20.34 18.78 23.13
N LEU A 738 -20.14 18.38 21.87
CA LEU A 738 -21.06 17.48 21.15
C LEU A 738 -20.72 16.01 21.36
N MET A 739 -19.53 15.66 21.84
CA MET A 739 -19.09 14.28 22.06
C MET A 739 -20.04 13.47 22.96
N ASP A 740 -20.63 14.12 23.96
CA ASP A 740 -21.60 13.49 24.86
C ASP A 740 -22.97 13.26 24.21
N ARG A 741 -23.26 13.96 23.11
CA ARG A 741 -24.53 13.87 22.35
C ARG A 741 -24.46 12.89 21.18
N LEU A 742 -23.27 12.49 20.77
CA LEU A 742 -23.08 11.54 19.67
C LEU A 742 -23.55 10.13 20.07
N SER A 743 -24.17 9.43 19.12
CA SER A 743 -24.59 8.04 19.28
C SER A 743 -23.40 7.12 19.48
N ASN A 744 -23.60 5.99 20.18
CA ASN A 744 -22.52 5.04 20.42
C ASN A 744 -21.94 4.48 19.09
N GLU A 745 -22.78 4.30 18.07
CA GLU A 745 -22.36 3.89 16.72
C GLU A 745 -21.40 4.92 16.08
N SER A 746 -21.71 6.22 16.19
CA SER A 746 -20.86 7.29 15.64
C SER A 746 -19.49 7.33 16.32
N ILE A 747 -19.46 7.12 17.65
CA ILE A 747 -18.19 7.02 18.40
C ILE A 747 -17.39 5.82 17.92
N MET A 748 -18.02 4.67 17.69
CA MET A 748 -17.33 3.47 17.22
C MET A 748 -16.79 3.61 15.79
N LEU A 749 -17.46 4.37 14.91
CA LEU A 749 -16.91 4.73 13.59
C LEU A 749 -15.63 5.56 13.71
N MET A 750 -15.59 6.53 14.64
CA MET A 750 -14.38 7.29 14.92
C MET A 750 -13.26 6.41 15.49
N VAL A 751 -13.58 5.48 16.39
CA VAL A 751 -12.60 4.52 16.93
C VAL A 751 -11.99 3.68 15.80
N GLU A 752 -12.82 3.15 14.90
CA GLU A 752 -12.34 2.36 13.75
C GLU A 752 -11.47 3.20 12.78
N LEU A 753 -11.84 4.46 12.53
CA LEU A 753 -11.02 5.39 11.75
C LEU A 753 -9.64 5.61 12.41
N VAL A 754 -9.61 5.88 13.72
CA VAL A 754 -8.37 6.10 14.48
C VAL A 754 -7.50 4.84 14.48
N ARG A 755 -8.09 3.64 14.55
CA ARG A 755 -7.35 2.38 14.43
C ARG A 755 -6.70 2.21 13.07
N ARG A 756 -7.38 2.58 11.99
CA ARG A 756 -6.86 2.49 10.62
C ARG A 756 -5.85 3.60 10.29
N ALA A 757 -6.05 4.79 10.85
CA ALA A 757 -5.28 6.00 10.57
C ALA A 757 -4.96 6.77 11.87
N PRO A 758 -4.02 6.29 12.70
CA PRO A 758 -3.70 6.89 14.01
C PRO A 758 -3.21 8.34 13.90
N GLU A 759 -2.65 8.74 12.77
CA GLU A 759 -2.21 10.12 12.50
C GLU A 759 -3.33 11.14 12.63
N GLN A 760 -4.57 10.75 12.29
CA GLN A 760 -5.72 11.66 12.37
C GLN A 760 -6.08 12.00 13.82
N LEU A 761 -5.87 11.06 14.76
CA LEU A 761 -6.02 11.34 16.20
C LEU A 761 -5.02 12.41 16.66
N LEU A 762 -3.80 12.38 16.12
CA LEU A 762 -2.73 13.31 16.49
C LEU A 762 -2.92 14.71 15.89
N ALA A 763 -3.78 14.87 14.89
CA ALA A 763 -4.17 16.20 14.42
C ALA A 763 -5.13 16.92 15.39
N LEU A 764 -5.80 16.19 16.29
CA LEU A 764 -6.71 16.76 17.29
C LEU A 764 -5.95 17.44 18.43
N THR A 765 -6.60 18.40 19.10
CA THR A 765 -6.00 19.03 20.30
C THR A 765 -5.93 18.03 21.46
N PRO A 766 -5.02 18.22 22.44
CA PRO A 766 -4.87 17.30 23.56
C PRO A 766 -6.19 17.00 24.31
N LEU A 767 -7.03 18.02 24.51
CA LEU A 767 -8.32 17.86 25.19
C LEU A 767 -9.33 17.04 24.38
N HIS A 768 -9.35 17.18 23.04
CA HIS A 768 -10.21 16.36 22.19
C HIS A 768 -9.81 14.88 22.23
N ARG A 769 -8.50 14.59 22.22
CA ARG A 769 -8.00 13.20 22.29
C ARG A 769 -8.47 12.51 23.56
N VAL A 770 -8.35 13.20 24.70
CA VAL A 770 -8.82 12.68 26.00
C VAL A 770 -10.34 12.52 26.00
N ALA A 771 -11.09 13.51 25.53
CA ALA A 771 -12.55 13.44 25.48
C ALA A 771 -13.05 12.27 24.62
N LEU A 772 -12.44 12.05 23.44
CA LEU A 772 -12.75 10.92 22.56
C LEU A 772 -12.38 9.58 23.21
N ALA A 773 -11.19 9.47 23.81
CA ALA A 773 -10.76 8.25 24.49
C ALA A 773 -11.69 7.88 25.66
N GLU A 774 -12.05 8.84 26.51
CA GLU A 774 -12.97 8.64 27.63
C GLU A 774 -14.38 8.29 27.16
N ARG A 775 -14.90 8.97 26.12
CA ARG A 775 -16.21 8.68 25.56
C ARG A 775 -16.27 7.28 24.91
N ALA A 776 -15.21 6.89 24.19
CA ALA A 776 -15.09 5.57 23.59
C ALA A 776 -15.02 4.47 24.66
N LEU A 777 -14.23 4.68 25.73
CA LEU A 777 -14.16 3.74 26.85
C LEU A 777 -15.53 3.60 27.54
N GLN A 778 -16.24 4.71 27.79
CA GLN A 778 -17.58 4.66 28.38
C GLN A 778 -18.59 3.87 27.54
N ASN A 779 -18.45 3.88 26.20
CA ASN A 779 -19.28 3.09 25.30
C ASN A 779 -18.98 1.59 25.35
N LEU A 780 -17.71 1.22 25.50
CA LEU A 780 -17.26 -0.17 25.49
C LEU A 780 -17.32 -0.82 26.88
N ALA A 781 -17.09 -0.04 27.94
CA ALA A 781 -17.01 -0.49 29.31
C ALA A 781 -17.62 0.55 30.28
N PRO A 782 -18.79 0.27 30.88
CA PRO A 782 -19.43 1.15 31.88
C PRO A 782 -18.47 1.52 33.01
N LYS A 783 -18.60 2.72 33.58
CA LYS A 783 -17.63 3.32 34.55
C LYS A 783 -17.21 2.40 35.72
N GLU A 784 -18.05 1.45 36.12
CA GLU A 784 -17.83 0.55 37.25
C GLU A 784 -17.15 -0.78 36.87
N THR A 785 -16.99 -1.05 35.57
CA THR A 785 -16.44 -2.32 35.06
C THR A 785 -14.94 -2.23 34.81
N THR A 786 -14.23 -3.33 35.05
CA THR A 786 -12.81 -3.48 34.66
C THR A 786 -12.69 -3.56 33.15
N VAL A 787 -11.59 -3.03 32.61
CA VAL A 787 -11.37 -2.99 31.16
C VAL A 787 -10.84 -4.34 30.68
N SER A 788 -11.56 -5.01 29.77
CA SER A 788 -11.14 -6.30 29.21
C SER A 788 -10.07 -6.15 28.12
N ARG A 789 -9.43 -7.26 27.73
CA ARG A 789 -8.44 -7.29 26.64
C ARG A 789 -9.06 -6.82 25.33
N GLU A 790 -10.26 -7.31 25.02
CA GLU A 790 -10.99 -6.99 23.79
C GLU A 790 -11.31 -5.48 23.73
N VAL A 791 -11.64 -4.86 24.87
CA VAL A 791 -11.89 -3.42 24.94
C VAL A 791 -10.61 -2.62 24.65
N LEU A 792 -9.46 -3.01 25.20
CA LEU A 792 -8.18 -2.33 24.91
C LEU A 792 -7.77 -2.48 23.44
N GLU A 793 -7.86 -3.70 22.90
CA GLU A 793 -7.60 -3.95 21.48
C GLU A 793 -8.57 -3.16 20.59
N THR A 794 -9.80 -2.93 21.06
CA THR A 794 -10.80 -2.10 20.38
C THR A 794 -10.47 -0.62 20.43
N LEU A 795 -10.00 -0.10 21.56
CA LEU A 795 -9.61 1.31 21.68
C LEU A 795 -8.33 1.62 20.87
N GLY A 796 -7.42 0.67 20.76
CA GLY A 796 -6.17 0.82 20.00
C GLY A 796 -5.37 2.05 20.45
N PRO A 797 -4.98 2.97 19.54
CA PRO A 797 -4.20 4.16 19.90
C PRO A 797 -4.85 5.09 20.93
N LEU A 798 -6.19 5.06 21.09
CA LEU A 798 -6.91 5.88 22.06
C LEU A 798 -6.55 5.53 23.52
N VAL A 799 -6.06 4.31 23.77
CA VAL A 799 -5.62 3.89 25.11
C VAL A 799 -4.60 4.86 25.68
N GLY A 800 -3.69 5.38 24.85
CA GLY A 800 -2.65 6.33 25.25
C GLY A 800 -3.15 7.67 25.77
N PHE A 801 -4.45 7.96 25.69
CA PHE A 801 -5.05 9.22 26.12
C PHE A 801 -6.15 9.05 27.19
N LEU A 802 -6.24 7.87 27.81
CA LEU A 802 -7.12 7.65 28.95
C LEU A 802 -6.68 8.46 30.17
N GLY A 803 -7.64 8.95 30.93
CA GLY A 803 -7.40 9.60 32.22
C GLY A 803 -6.92 8.62 33.29
N ILE A 804 -6.44 9.18 34.40
CA ILE A 804 -5.83 8.41 35.51
C ILE A 804 -6.82 7.37 36.08
N GLU A 805 -8.06 7.77 36.37
CA GLU A 805 -9.08 6.87 36.93
C GLU A 805 -9.44 5.73 35.97
N SER A 806 -9.59 6.05 34.69
CA SER A 806 -9.89 5.09 33.62
C SER A 806 -8.73 4.10 33.40
N THR A 807 -7.49 4.57 33.49
CA THR A 807 -6.29 3.74 33.37
C THR A 807 -6.18 2.72 34.52
N ARG A 808 -6.52 3.13 35.75
CA ARG A 808 -6.53 2.24 36.93
C ARG A 808 -7.56 1.12 36.86
N ARG A 809 -8.57 1.22 35.99
CA ARG A 809 -9.56 0.15 35.76
C ARG A 809 -9.02 -1.00 34.90
N ILE A 810 -7.83 -0.86 34.31
CA ILE A 810 -7.19 -1.90 33.50
C ILE A 810 -6.51 -2.92 34.42
N PRO A 811 -6.91 -4.21 34.38
CA PRO A 811 -6.24 -5.24 35.16
C PRO A 811 -4.76 -5.40 34.75
N LEU A 812 -3.88 -5.51 35.74
CA LEU A 812 -2.42 -5.57 35.56
C LEU A 812 -1.95 -6.69 34.60
N PRO A 813 -2.51 -7.92 34.64
CA PRO A 813 -2.14 -8.98 33.68
C PRO A 813 -2.52 -8.65 32.23
N ILE A 814 -3.59 -7.88 32.03
CA ILE A 814 -4.02 -7.45 30.70
C ILE A 814 -3.09 -6.34 30.20
N LEU A 815 -2.75 -5.39 31.07
CA LEU A 815 -1.79 -4.32 30.76
C LEU A 815 -0.42 -4.88 30.34
N LEU A 816 0.10 -5.86 31.09
CA LEU A 816 1.34 -6.58 30.77
C LEU A 816 1.35 -7.16 29.36
N ALA A 817 0.26 -7.83 28.96
CA ALA A 817 0.13 -8.41 27.62
C ALA A 817 0.04 -7.35 26.50
N HIS A 818 -0.29 -6.09 26.86
CA HIS A 818 -0.51 -5.01 25.92
C HIS A 818 0.70 -4.04 25.81
N LEU A 819 1.74 -4.18 26.64
CA LEU A 819 2.90 -3.29 26.66
C LEU A 819 3.59 -3.15 25.28
N ASN A 820 3.72 -4.25 24.54
CA ASN A 820 4.34 -4.23 23.21
C ASN A 820 3.57 -3.34 22.22
N GLN A 821 2.24 -3.28 22.31
CA GLN A 821 1.41 -2.43 21.46
C GLN A 821 1.53 -0.95 21.87
N LEU A 822 1.55 -0.66 23.17
CA LEU A 822 1.72 0.69 23.71
C LEU A 822 3.06 1.34 23.30
N GLN A 823 4.11 0.54 23.09
CA GLN A 823 5.39 1.05 22.58
C GLN A 823 5.21 1.76 21.23
N GLY A 824 4.29 1.31 20.36
CA GLY A 824 4.02 1.97 19.08
C GLY A 824 3.17 3.24 19.16
N PHE A 825 2.54 3.53 20.29
CA PHE A 825 1.57 4.61 20.41
C PHE A 825 2.16 5.93 20.96
N CYS A 826 1.49 7.02 20.64
CA CYS A 826 1.65 8.30 21.32
C CYS A 826 0.91 8.24 22.67
N LEU A 827 1.60 8.61 23.74
CA LEU A 827 1.06 8.54 25.10
C LEU A 827 0.92 9.97 25.64
N GLY A 828 -0.29 10.35 26.00
CA GLY A 828 -0.56 11.60 26.70
C GLY A 828 0.05 11.60 28.10
N GLU A 829 0.45 12.78 28.58
CA GLU A 829 1.14 12.94 29.87
C GLU A 829 0.40 12.29 31.07
N PRO A 830 -0.94 12.40 31.22
CA PRO A 830 -1.65 11.74 32.32
C PRO A 830 -1.54 10.21 32.27
N PHE A 831 -1.72 9.63 31.08
CA PHE A 831 -1.63 8.20 30.86
C PHE A 831 -0.19 7.69 31.04
N ALA A 832 0.79 8.38 30.46
CA ALA A 832 2.20 8.01 30.56
C ALA A 832 2.67 8.03 32.03
N THR A 833 2.28 9.04 32.80
CA THR A 833 2.64 9.15 34.22
C THR A 833 2.05 8.00 35.04
N GLU A 834 0.76 7.71 34.85
CA GLU A 834 0.10 6.60 35.57
C GLU A 834 0.64 5.24 35.12
N LEU A 835 0.93 5.05 33.83
CA LEU A 835 1.56 3.86 33.30
C LEU A 835 2.94 3.63 33.93
N GLY A 836 3.78 4.67 34.04
CA GLY A 836 5.09 4.56 34.69
C GLY A 836 4.97 4.12 36.16
N TRP A 837 3.99 4.64 36.89
CA TRP A 837 3.70 4.18 38.26
C TRP A 837 3.23 2.73 38.32
N LEU A 838 2.37 2.30 37.36
CA LEU A 838 1.89 0.92 37.26
C LEU A 838 3.02 -0.07 36.91
N LEU A 839 3.92 0.30 35.99
CA LEU A 839 5.09 -0.53 35.63
C LEU A 839 5.97 -0.85 36.84
N SER A 840 6.06 0.08 37.79
CA SER A 840 6.85 -0.06 39.02
C SER A 840 6.22 -0.99 40.08
N GLN A 841 5.03 -1.53 39.82
CA GLN A 841 4.33 -2.43 40.75
C GLN A 841 4.83 -3.88 40.57
N GLU A 842 5.02 -4.60 41.69
CA GLU A 842 5.40 -6.03 41.73
C GLU A 842 4.62 -6.96 40.78
N PRO A 843 3.28 -6.86 40.63
CA PRO A 843 2.53 -7.68 39.68
C PRO A 843 2.81 -7.40 38.19
N ILE A 844 3.58 -6.37 37.83
CA ILE A 844 3.95 -6.03 36.45
C ILE A 844 5.44 -6.29 36.21
N LEU A 845 6.31 -5.31 36.47
CA LEU A 845 7.78 -5.46 36.38
C LEU A 845 8.46 -5.34 37.75
N GLY A 846 7.73 -4.89 38.78
CA GLY A 846 8.30 -4.66 40.11
C GLY A 846 9.11 -3.38 40.21
N LYS A 847 9.82 -3.23 41.33
CA LYS A 847 10.58 -2.03 41.63
C LYS A 847 11.74 -1.87 40.64
N PRO A 848 11.95 -0.68 40.06
CA PRO A 848 13.05 -0.42 39.11
C PRO A 848 14.44 -0.85 39.60
N GLU A 849 14.70 -0.74 40.90
CA GLU A 849 15.94 -1.19 41.58
C GLU A 849 16.26 -2.67 41.41
N LEU A 850 15.27 -3.50 41.06
CA LEU A 850 15.38 -4.95 40.97
C LEU A 850 15.21 -5.45 39.53
N TRP A 851 15.12 -4.56 38.55
CA TRP A 851 14.94 -4.95 37.16
C TRP A 851 16.20 -5.64 36.61
N SER A 852 16.03 -6.74 35.90
CA SER A 852 17.06 -7.36 35.07
C SER A 852 16.97 -6.85 33.63
N GLU A 853 17.93 -7.27 32.80
CA GLU A 853 17.93 -6.97 31.36
C GLU A 853 16.60 -7.35 30.70
N GLY A 854 15.99 -8.48 31.09
CA GLY A 854 14.72 -8.94 30.53
C GLY A 854 13.55 -8.00 30.81
N GLU A 855 13.43 -7.44 32.02
CA GLU A 855 12.37 -6.47 32.35
C GLU A 855 12.58 -5.14 31.62
N VAL A 856 13.83 -4.69 31.48
CA VAL A 856 14.17 -3.49 30.68
C VAL A 856 13.80 -3.70 29.22
N GLU A 857 14.14 -4.85 28.64
CA GLU A 857 13.78 -5.19 27.26
C GLU A 857 12.26 -5.30 27.06
N GLN A 858 11.55 -5.87 28.04
CA GLN A 858 10.09 -5.99 28.01
C GLN A 858 9.40 -4.63 28.08
N ALA A 859 9.91 -3.71 28.92
CA ALA A 859 9.44 -2.32 28.96
C ALA A 859 9.74 -1.56 27.66
N GLY A 860 10.92 -1.81 27.07
CA GLY A 860 11.37 -1.14 25.85
C GLY A 860 11.36 0.38 26.01
N ARG A 861 10.78 1.12 25.05
CA ARG A 861 10.70 2.59 25.17
C ARG A 861 9.77 3.09 26.28
N LEU A 862 8.94 2.23 26.86
CA LEU A 862 8.07 2.62 27.98
C LEU A 862 8.86 2.89 29.26
N VAL A 863 10.15 2.54 29.34
CA VAL A 863 11.03 3.00 30.43
C VAL A 863 10.99 4.53 30.59
N LEU A 864 10.82 5.28 29.49
CA LEU A 864 10.71 6.75 29.50
C LEU A 864 9.36 7.27 30.05
N THR A 865 8.42 6.39 30.39
CA THR A 865 7.21 6.75 31.14
C THR A 865 7.45 6.89 32.63
N LEU A 866 8.50 6.24 33.15
CA LEU A 866 8.92 6.36 34.55
C LEU A 866 9.34 7.80 34.90
N SER A 867 9.39 8.11 36.20
CA SER A 867 9.99 9.35 36.67
C SER A 867 11.52 9.32 36.50
N THR A 868 12.14 10.49 36.47
CA THR A 868 13.61 10.62 36.38
C THR A 868 14.33 9.90 37.51
N GLU A 869 13.76 9.94 38.72
CA GLU A 869 14.30 9.27 39.91
C GLU A 869 14.20 7.75 39.76
N ALA A 870 13.05 7.24 39.28
CA ALA A 870 12.85 5.82 39.07
C ALA A 870 13.80 5.24 38.01
N ILE A 871 14.08 5.98 36.92
CA ILE A 871 15.06 5.57 35.90
C ILE A 871 16.47 5.48 36.50
N SER A 872 16.85 6.45 37.33
CA SER A 872 18.19 6.48 37.94
C SER A 872 18.47 5.33 38.92
N LEU A 873 17.43 4.62 39.36
CA LEU A 873 17.52 3.49 40.27
C LEU A 873 17.70 2.14 39.55
N ILE A 874 17.56 2.07 38.22
CA ILE A 874 17.71 0.83 37.46
C ILE A 874 19.17 0.34 37.54
N PRO A 875 19.42 -0.95 37.85
CA PRO A 875 20.78 -1.51 37.92
C PRO A 875 21.57 -1.31 36.63
N ARG A 876 22.86 -0.96 36.75
CA ARG A 876 23.75 -0.75 35.58
C ARG A 876 23.91 -2.03 34.76
N GLU A 877 23.87 -3.18 35.42
CA GLU A 877 23.95 -4.50 34.78
C GLU A 877 22.76 -4.76 33.85
N ALA A 878 21.57 -4.20 34.16
CA ALA A 878 20.39 -4.29 33.31
C ALA A 878 20.38 -3.25 32.19
N LEU A 879 21.14 -2.15 32.34
CA LEU A 879 21.37 -1.11 31.33
C LEU A 879 22.74 -1.28 30.66
N GLY A 880 23.02 -2.48 30.16
CA GLY A 880 24.22 -2.75 29.37
C GLY A 880 24.28 -1.90 28.09
N PRO A 881 25.45 -1.72 27.45
CA PRO A 881 25.61 -0.90 26.26
C PRO A 881 24.66 -1.28 25.11
N GLU A 882 24.51 -2.58 24.83
CA GLU A 882 23.63 -3.10 23.78
C GLU A 882 22.14 -2.83 24.08
N THR A 883 21.71 -3.05 25.33
CA THR A 883 20.33 -2.81 25.78
C THR A 883 19.98 -1.32 25.69
N LEU A 884 20.92 -0.45 26.08
CA LEU A 884 20.79 1.01 26.06
C LEU A 884 20.71 1.55 24.63
N GLU A 885 21.64 1.12 23.76
CA GLU A 885 21.66 1.45 22.33
C GLU A 885 20.32 1.05 21.69
N ARG A 886 19.88 -0.20 21.91
CA ARG A 886 18.61 -0.70 21.38
C ARG A 886 17.39 0.09 21.87
N LEU A 887 17.38 0.53 23.13
CA LEU A 887 16.28 1.33 23.69
C LEU A 887 16.24 2.72 23.07
N LEU A 888 17.41 3.39 22.98
CA LEU A 888 17.53 4.72 22.39
C LEU A 888 17.27 4.71 20.89
N GLU A 889 17.76 3.70 20.15
CA GLU A 889 17.47 3.49 18.74
C GLU A 889 15.96 3.29 18.52
N LYS A 890 15.30 2.45 19.32
CA LYS A 890 13.84 2.29 19.25
C LYS A 890 13.09 3.58 19.55
N GLN A 891 13.56 4.37 20.51
CA GLN A 891 12.98 5.67 20.82
C GLN A 891 13.19 6.67 19.66
N GLN A 892 14.38 6.72 19.08
CA GLN A 892 14.72 7.59 17.95
C GLN A 892 13.97 7.19 16.68
N SER A 893 13.90 5.89 16.38
CA SER A 893 13.11 5.35 15.28
C SER A 893 11.63 5.70 15.43
N TRP A 894 11.09 5.62 16.65
CA TRP A 894 9.74 6.07 16.94
C TRP A 894 9.58 7.60 16.78
N GLU A 895 10.52 8.41 17.27
CA GLU A 895 10.52 9.89 17.11
C GLU A 895 10.58 10.31 15.64
N GLN A 896 11.35 9.58 14.81
CA GLN A 896 11.47 9.80 13.37
C GLN A 896 10.27 9.29 12.58
N SER A 897 9.52 8.32 13.12
CA SER A 897 8.28 7.84 12.51
C SER A 897 7.25 8.96 12.40
N ARG A 898 6.31 8.82 11.46
CA ARG A 898 5.25 9.80 11.24
C ARG A 898 4.40 10.05 12.50
N VAL A 899 4.16 9.01 13.31
CA VAL A 899 3.41 9.08 14.57
C VAL A 899 4.20 9.86 15.63
N GLY A 900 5.51 9.61 15.76
CA GLY A 900 6.37 10.34 16.71
C GLY A 900 6.48 11.82 16.38
N GLN A 901 6.68 12.16 15.10
CA GLN A 901 6.71 13.55 14.64
C GLN A 901 5.42 14.32 14.97
N LEU A 902 4.25 13.68 14.81
CA LEU A 902 2.93 14.29 15.09
C LEU A 902 2.56 14.30 16.58
N CYS A 903 3.10 13.38 17.38
CA CYS A 903 2.82 13.30 18.82
C CYS A 903 3.34 14.55 19.57
N GLY A 904 4.36 15.20 19.02
CA GLY A 904 5.18 16.20 19.71
C GLY A 904 6.16 15.51 20.66
N THR A 905 7.33 16.12 20.88
CA THR A 905 8.31 15.59 21.82
C THR A 905 8.00 16.11 23.24
N PRO A 906 7.54 15.26 24.18
CA PRO A 906 7.61 15.63 25.59
C PRO A 906 9.05 15.94 25.98
N GLN A 907 9.27 16.70 27.06
CA GLN A 907 10.61 16.97 27.59
C GLN A 907 11.25 15.68 28.12
N LEU A 908 11.77 14.85 27.21
CA LEU A 908 12.38 13.56 27.49
C LEU A 908 13.89 13.68 27.74
N ALA A 909 14.49 14.84 27.46
CA ALA A 909 15.90 15.11 27.71
C ALA A 909 16.35 14.68 29.13
N PRO A 910 15.68 15.07 30.23
CA PRO A 910 16.11 14.64 31.58
C PRO A 910 15.95 13.13 31.80
N LYS A 911 14.96 12.49 31.17
CA LYS A 911 14.73 11.04 31.28
C LYS A 911 15.78 10.24 30.48
N LYS A 912 16.11 10.68 29.26
CA LYS A 912 17.19 10.11 28.44
C LYS A 912 18.54 10.27 29.14
N ALA A 913 18.79 11.44 29.74
CA ALA A 913 20.01 11.68 30.53
C ALA A 913 20.11 10.77 31.76
N ALA A 914 19.00 10.52 32.47
CA ALA A 914 18.97 9.58 33.59
C ALA A 914 19.30 8.13 33.16
N LEU A 915 18.82 7.71 31.98
CA LEU A 915 19.05 6.36 31.44
C LEU A 915 20.54 6.10 31.14
N VAL A 916 21.22 7.08 30.54
CA VAL A 916 22.63 6.96 30.12
C VAL A 916 23.62 7.31 31.22
N ALA A 917 23.15 7.78 32.38
CA ALA A 917 24.00 8.25 33.48
C ALA A 917 25.02 7.19 33.96
N GLY A 918 24.66 5.90 33.89
CA GLY A 918 25.56 4.80 34.26
C GLY A 918 26.74 4.58 33.32
N VAL A 919 26.64 5.06 32.07
CA VAL A 919 27.68 4.99 31.02
C VAL A 919 28.53 6.26 31.02
N VAL A 920 27.88 7.42 31.17
CA VAL A 920 28.55 8.73 31.06
C VAL A 920 29.29 9.11 32.34
N ARG A 921 28.78 8.75 33.53
CA ARG A 921 29.36 9.14 34.81
C ARG A 921 30.29 8.06 35.38
N PRO A 922 31.38 8.46 36.08
CA PRO A 922 32.28 7.51 36.72
C PRO A 922 31.53 6.66 37.76
N THR A 923 32.04 5.44 37.99
CA THR A 923 31.48 4.48 38.97
C THR A 923 31.73 4.90 40.42
N ALA A 924 32.71 5.77 40.68
CA ALA A 924 33.03 6.35 41.99
C ALA A 924 33.51 7.80 41.81
N GLU A 925 33.30 8.67 42.81
CA GLU A 925 33.66 10.10 42.77
C GLU A 925 35.18 10.35 42.58
N ASP A 926 36.04 9.36 42.86
CA ASP A 926 37.50 9.45 42.75
C ASP A 926 38.07 8.99 41.38
N LEU A 927 37.23 8.58 40.42
CA LEU A 927 37.66 8.11 39.09
C LEU A 927 37.53 9.21 38.02
N SER A 928 38.47 9.23 37.07
CA SER A 928 38.42 10.11 35.90
C SER A 928 37.15 9.88 35.07
N GLU A 929 36.61 10.96 34.48
CA GLU A 929 35.45 10.88 33.59
C GLU A 929 35.78 10.00 32.36
N PRO A 930 34.86 9.14 31.91
CA PRO A 930 35.08 8.33 30.72
C PRO A 930 35.11 9.21 29.47
N VAL A 931 36.08 8.98 28.58
CA VAL A 931 36.17 9.66 27.28
C VAL A 931 35.41 8.83 26.24
N PRO A 932 34.41 9.39 25.53
CA PRO A 932 33.62 8.65 24.55
C PRO A 932 34.38 8.42 23.25
N ASN A 933 34.14 7.26 22.62
CA ASN A 933 34.40 7.04 21.20
C ASN A 933 33.11 7.20 20.37
N CYS A 934 33.17 7.06 19.03
CA CYS A 934 31.98 7.24 18.20
C CYS A 934 30.90 6.16 18.42
N ALA A 935 31.29 4.93 18.77
CA ALA A 935 30.33 3.88 19.11
C ALA A 935 29.58 4.23 20.42
N ASP A 936 30.27 4.77 21.43
CA ASP A 936 29.64 5.21 22.68
C ASP A 936 28.63 6.34 22.43
N VAL A 937 28.96 7.29 21.53
CA VAL A 937 28.05 8.38 21.14
C VAL A 937 26.83 7.85 20.35
N ARG A 938 27.03 6.89 19.45
CA ARG A 938 25.93 6.22 18.72
C ARG A 938 25.01 5.42 19.63
N GLY A 939 25.60 4.72 20.61
CA GLY A 939 24.86 3.98 21.63
C GLY A 939 24.15 4.88 22.65
N THR A 940 24.52 6.16 22.72
CA THR A 940 23.90 7.17 23.57
C THR A 940 23.32 8.30 22.71
N PHE A 941 23.83 9.52 22.88
CA PHE A 941 23.58 10.70 22.05
C PHE A 941 24.59 11.80 22.45
N PRO A 942 24.92 12.75 21.57
CA PRO A 942 25.88 13.82 21.87
C PRO A 942 25.62 14.59 23.18
N ALA A 943 24.38 15.02 23.42
CA ALA A 943 24.01 15.79 24.62
C ALA A 943 24.07 14.99 25.93
N ALA A 944 24.34 13.69 25.88
CA ALA A 944 24.57 12.88 27.08
C ALA A 944 25.91 13.21 27.74
N TRP A 945 26.91 13.60 26.95
CA TRP A 945 28.31 13.75 27.37
C TRP A 945 28.62 15.19 27.77
N SER A 946 29.43 15.34 28.82
CA SER A 946 29.85 16.68 29.27
C SER A 946 30.84 17.34 28.29
N ALA A 947 30.96 18.66 28.39
CA ALA A 947 31.90 19.43 27.59
C ALA A 947 33.36 18.98 27.75
N THR A 948 33.78 18.55 28.94
CA THR A 948 35.13 18.02 29.22
C THR A 948 35.37 16.73 28.47
N GLN A 949 34.43 15.79 28.55
CA GLN A 949 34.51 14.49 27.86
C GLN A 949 34.55 14.65 26.34
N ILE A 950 33.72 15.54 25.78
CA ILE A 950 33.73 15.86 24.34
C ILE A 950 35.07 16.48 23.92
N ALA A 951 35.65 17.34 24.75
CA ALA A 951 36.94 17.97 24.46
C ALA A 951 38.13 16.98 24.51
N GLU A 952 37.99 15.85 25.20
CA GLU A 952 39.01 14.79 25.29
C GLU A 952 38.85 13.70 24.22
N MET A 953 37.69 13.58 23.58
CA MET A 953 37.38 12.62 22.52
C MET A 953 38.44 12.60 21.39
N GLU A 954 38.83 11.42 20.90
CA GLU A 954 39.77 11.29 19.79
C GLU A 954 39.23 11.96 18.51
N LEU A 955 40.13 12.54 17.70
CA LEU A 955 39.72 13.34 16.54
C LEU A 955 39.02 12.51 15.46
N SER A 956 39.50 11.30 15.19
CA SER A 956 38.88 10.39 14.21
C SER A 956 37.48 9.95 14.64
N ASP A 957 37.29 9.65 15.93
CA ASP A 957 35.98 9.29 16.47
C ASP A 957 34.99 10.46 16.36
N PHE A 958 35.45 11.69 16.61
CA PHE A 958 34.60 12.86 16.45
C PHE A 958 34.21 13.09 14.98
N GLU A 959 35.12 12.89 14.03
CA GLU A 959 34.84 13.00 12.59
C GLU A 959 33.77 11.98 12.15
N ASP A 960 33.88 10.72 12.57
CA ASP A 960 32.93 9.64 12.25
C ASP A 960 31.52 9.87 12.81
N CYS A 961 31.40 10.72 13.84
CA CYS A 961 30.17 11.05 14.54
C CYS A 961 29.73 12.51 14.36
N LEU A 962 30.39 13.30 13.52
CA LEU A 962 30.16 14.74 13.39
C LEU A 962 28.70 15.10 13.08
N ALA A 963 28.06 14.34 12.20
CA ALA A 963 26.66 14.56 11.83
C ALA A 963 25.69 14.40 13.02
N LEU A 964 26.00 13.54 13.98
CA LEU A 964 25.21 13.38 15.20
C LEU A 964 25.33 14.62 16.08
N PHE A 965 26.56 15.09 16.32
CA PHE A 965 26.81 16.33 17.07
C PHE A 965 26.16 17.56 16.41
N ALA A 966 26.24 17.66 15.08
CA ALA A 966 25.63 18.75 14.32
C ALA A 966 24.09 18.76 14.35
N GLY A 967 23.47 17.60 14.52
CA GLY A 967 22.03 17.41 14.50
C GLY A 967 21.34 17.39 15.87
N ASP A 968 22.08 17.28 16.98
CA ASP A 968 21.49 17.11 18.31
C ASP A 968 20.99 18.46 18.89
N PRO A 969 19.66 18.67 19.05
CA PRO A 969 19.12 19.88 19.62
C PRO A 969 19.34 20.02 21.13
N GLY A 970 19.71 18.92 21.81
CA GLY A 970 19.90 18.87 23.26
C GLY A 970 21.26 19.40 23.76
N LEU A 971 22.20 19.69 22.86
CA LEU A 971 23.52 20.20 23.24
C LEU A 971 23.41 21.59 23.86
N GLY A 972 23.92 21.73 25.09
CA GLY A 972 24.01 23.00 25.79
C GLY A 972 25.16 23.88 25.29
N PRO A 973 25.27 25.12 25.79
CA PRO A 973 26.25 26.09 25.30
C PRO A 973 27.71 25.70 25.57
N GLU A 974 27.99 24.94 26.64
CA GLU A 974 29.35 24.45 26.94
C GLU A 974 29.70 23.25 26.04
N GLU A 975 28.78 22.30 25.85
CA GLU A 975 28.97 21.15 24.98
C GLU A 975 29.16 21.58 23.51
N LEU A 976 28.36 22.55 23.05
CA LEU A 976 28.51 23.16 21.72
C LEU A 976 29.90 23.77 21.52
N ARG A 977 30.45 24.46 22.53
CA ARG A 977 31.81 25.02 22.47
C ARG A 977 32.89 23.94 22.43
N ALA A 978 32.72 22.87 23.21
CA ALA A 978 33.66 21.75 23.20
C ALA A 978 33.68 21.01 21.85
N ALA A 979 32.50 20.67 21.32
CA ALA A 979 32.34 20.02 20.02
C ALA A 979 32.87 20.91 18.87
N MET A 980 32.57 22.22 18.91
CA MET A 980 33.13 23.17 17.95
C MET A 980 34.66 23.30 18.11
N GLY A 981 35.19 23.14 19.33
CA GLY A 981 36.62 23.03 19.59
C GLY A 981 37.27 21.85 18.83
N LYS A 982 36.62 20.68 18.81
CA LYS A 982 37.06 19.51 18.04
C LYS A 982 36.98 19.73 16.53
N ALA A 983 35.89 20.31 16.04
CA ALA A 983 35.77 20.65 14.62
C ALA A 983 36.89 21.63 14.15
N LYS A 984 37.30 22.57 15.00
CA LYS A 984 38.45 23.45 14.72
C LYS A 984 39.79 22.71 14.71
N GLN A 985 39.96 21.66 15.51
CA GLN A 985 41.15 20.81 15.46
C GLN A 985 41.20 19.99 14.16
N LEU A 986 40.05 19.53 13.66
CA LEU A 986 39.94 18.79 12.40
C LEU A 986 40.21 19.66 11.16
N TRP A 987 39.57 20.82 11.07
CA TRP A 987 39.53 21.61 9.84
C TRP A 987 40.28 22.95 9.92
N GLY A 988 40.87 23.28 11.07
CA GLY A 988 41.59 24.53 11.29
C GLY A 988 40.68 25.69 11.71
N PRO A 989 41.14 26.94 11.56
CA PRO A 989 40.39 28.12 12.01
C PRO A 989 39.16 28.40 11.14
N PRO A 990 38.09 29.02 11.69
CA PRO A 990 36.83 29.27 10.99
C PRO A 990 36.96 30.02 9.66
N ARG A 991 37.96 30.91 9.53
CA ARG A 991 38.26 31.63 8.29
C ARG A 991 38.55 30.70 7.10
N GLY A 992 39.06 29.49 7.35
CA GLY A 992 39.40 28.50 6.34
C GLY A 992 38.29 27.53 5.99
N PHE A 993 37.14 27.59 6.67
CA PHE A 993 36.03 26.67 6.43
C PHE A 993 35.41 26.87 5.05
N ARG A 994 35.19 25.75 4.35
CA ARG A 994 34.45 25.74 3.08
C ARG A 994 32.94 25.80 3.33
N PRO A 995 32.14 26.29 2.38
CA PRO A 995 30.69 26.31 2.50
C PRO A 995 30.10 24.95 2.89
N GLU A 996 30.57 23.85 2.28
CA GLU A 996 30.07 22.50 2.58
C GLU A 996 30.33 22.08 4.03
N GLN A 997 31.47 22.49 4.59
CA GLN A 997 31.83 22.23 5.99
C GLN A 997 30.94 23.02 6.94
N ILE A 998 30.62 24.27 6.61
CA ILE A 998 29.71 25.10 7.42
C ILE A 998 28.30 24.48 7.43
N LEU A 999 27.83 23.99 6.27
CA LEU A 999 26.55 23.26 6.17
C LEU A 999 26.55 21.99 7.04
N GLN A 1000 27.66 21.25 7.07
CA GLN A 1000 27.80 20.04 7.90
C GLN A 1000 27.81 20.33 9.40
N LEU A 1001 28.35 21.48 9.83
CA LEU A 1001 28.43 21.83 11.25
C LEU A 1001 27.07 22.21 11.85
N SER A 1002 26.18 22.81 11.05
CA SER A 1002 24.81 23.18 11.47
C SER A 1002 24.80 23.85 12.86
N ARG A 1003 24.06 23.30 13.84
CA ARG A 1003 23.94 23.86 15.21
C ARG A 1003 25.26 24.02 15.95
N LEU A 1004 26.32 23.28 15.62
CA LEU A 1004 27.64 23.44 16.25
C LEU A 1004 28.21 24.84 16.03
N LEU A 1005 27.77 25.56 14.99
CA LEU A 1005 28.17 26.95 14.73
C LEU A 1005 27.76 27.91 15.86
N ILE A 1006 26.74 27.57 16.66
CA ILE A 1006 26.38 28.31 17.88
C ILE A 1006 27.52 28.27 18.91
N GLY A 1007 28.35 27.23 18.89
CA GLY A 1007 29.53 27.10 19.76
C GLY A 1007 30.68 28.05 19.40
N LEU A 1008 30.62 28.77 18.29
CA LEU A 1008 31.65 29.75 17.91
C LEU A 1008 31.54 31.02 18.75
N GLY A 1009 32.70 31.54 19.18
CA GLY A 1009 32.77 32.84 19.83
C GLY A 1009 32.45 33.98 18.86
N GLU A 1010 32.10 35.15 19.39
CA GLU A 1010 31.74 36.33 18.56
C GLU A 1010 32.82 36.71 17.54
N ARG A 1011 34.09 36.66 17.93
CA ARG A 1011 35.22 36.96 17.02
C ARG A 1011 35.38 35.91 15.94
N GLU A 1012 35.18 34.65 16.30
CA GLU A 1012 35.28 33.50 15.40
C GLU A 1012 34.15 33.51 14.37
N LEU A 1013 32.93 33.87 14.77
CA LEU A 1013 31.80 34.06 13.87
C LEU A 1013 32.05 35.18 12.84
N GLN A 1014 32.76 36.25 13.21
CA GLN A 1014 33.11 37.33 12.27
C GLN A 1014 34.09 36.89 11.18
N GLU A 1015 34.84 35.82 11.41
CA GLU A 1015 35.82 35.27 10.48
C GLU A 1015 35.22 34.35 9.42
N LEU A 1016 34.00 33.83 9.65
CA LEU A 1016 33.29 33.02 8.67
C LEU A 1016 32.99 33.82 7.40
N ILE A 1017 33.06 33.16 6.24
CA ILE A 1017 32.67 33.74 4.95
C ILE A 1017 31.17 33.52 4.77
N LEU A 1018 30.39 34.60 4.89
CA LEU A 1018 28.91 34.57 4.92
C LEU A 1018 28.26 35.08 3.64
N VAL A 1019 29.05 35.30 2.58
CA VAL A 1019 28.56 35.82 1.30
C VAL A 1019 27.78 34.76 0.52
N ASP A 1020 28.06 33.47 0.77
CA ASP A 1020 27.34 32.36 0.19
C ASP A 1020 25.91 32.25 0.77
N TRP A 1021 24.90 32.20 -0.10
CA TRP A 1021 23.51 32.12 0.33
C TRP A 1021 23.19 30.81 1.05
N GLY A 1022 23.80 29.69 0.64
CA GLY A 1022 23.60 28.40 1.29
C GLY A 1022 24.04 28.45 2.75
N VAL A 1023 25.22 29.02 3.00
CA VAL A 1023 25.73 29.29 4.35
C VAL A 1023 24.78 30.22 5.12
N LEU A 1024 24.36 31.34 4.53
CA LEU A 1024 23.47 32.29 5.19
C LEU A 1024 22.11 31.65 5.54
N SER A 1025 21.52 30.90 4.62
CA SER A 1025 20.24 30.23 4.82
C SER A 1025 20.31 29.16 5.89
N THR A 1026 21.40 28.38 5.95
CA THR A 1026 21.61 27.41 7.04
C THR A 1026 21.75 28.11 8.38
N LEU A 1027 22.52 29.19 8.48
CA LEU A 1027 22.60 29.99 9.71
C LEU A 1027 21.23 30.57 10.10
N GLY A 1028 20.45 31.01 9.13
CA GLY A 1028 19.10 31.54 9.31
C GLY A 1028 18.05 30.51 9.71
N GLN A 1029 18.26 29.22 9.45
CA GLN A 1029 17.37 28.13 9.87
C GLN A 1029 17.68 27.63 11.28
N ILE A 1030 18.88 27.91 11.80
CA ILE A 1030 19.28 27.51 13.15
C ILE A 1030 18.57 28.38 14.19
N ASP A 1031 17.88 27.75 15.12
CA ASP A 1031 17.33 28.39 16.32
C ASP A 1031 18.33 28.34 17.49
N GLY A 1032 18.04 29.07 18.57
CA GLY A 1032 18.87 29.04 19.79
C GLY A 1032 20.11 29.94 19.80
N TRP A 1033 20.29 30.78 18.79
CA TRP A 1033 21.31 31.83 18.81
C TRP A 1033 21.09 32.83 19.96
N SER A 1034 22.18 33.34 20.53
CA SER A 1034 22.10 34.52 21.40
C SER A 1034 21.89 35.80 20.59
N SER A 1035 21.28 36.82 21.21
CA SER A 1035 21.07 38.15 20.58
C SER A 1035 22.35 38.80 20.07
N ILE A 1036 23.48 38.54 20.74
CA ILE A 1036 24.80 39.05 20.33
C ILE A 1036 25.32 38.30 19.10
N GLN A 1037 25.19 36.98 19.06
CA GLN A 1037 25.61 36.18 17.90
C GLN A 1037 24.76 36.51 16.66
N LEU A 1038 23.45 36.66 16.81
CA LEU A 1038 22.56 37.11 15.73
C LEU A 1038 23.08 38.42 15.11
N ARG A 1039 23.43 39.40 15.96
CA ARG A 1039 24.00 40.67 15.51
C ARG A 1039 25.34 40.51 14.78
N VAL A 1040 26.21 39.64 15.29
CA VAL A 1040 27.52 39.37 14.67
C VAL A 1040 27.36 38.76 13.28
N VAL A 1041 26.47 37.78 13.12
CA VAL A 1041 26.22 37.10 11.85
C VAL A 1041 25.72 38.12 10.80
N VAL A 1042 24.68 38.88 11.12
CA VAL A 1042 24.11 39.84 10.16
C VAL A 1042 25.06 40.98 9.83
N SER A 1043 25.73 41.57 10.83
CA SER A 1043 26.69 42.66 10.58
C SER A 1043 27.89 42.19 9.75
N SER A 1044 28.34 40.94 9.95
CA SER A 1044 29.41 40.35 9.15
C SER A 1044 28.97 40.10 7.71
N PHE A 1045 27.76 39.56 7.51
CA PHE A 1045 27.16 39.38 6.19
C PHE A 1045 27.04 40.72 5.43
N LEU A 1046 26.45 41.75 6.04
CA LEU A 1046 26.29 43.07 5.39
C LEU A 1046 27.64 43.69 5.02
N ARG A 1047 28.62 43.60 5.92
CA ARG A 1047 29.98 44.10 5.68
C ARG A 1047 30.69 43.35 4.55
N GLN A 1048 30.60 42.02 4.51
CA GLN A 1048 31.28 41.19 3.51
C GLN A 1048 30.60 41.28 2.13
N SER A 1049 29.26 41.33 2.10
CA SER A 1049 28.50 41.48 0.85
C SER A 1049 28.56 42.90 0.27
N GLY A 1050 28.93 43.90 1.09
CA GLY A 1050 28.90 45.31 0.69
C GLY A 1050 27.50 45.87 0.47
N ARG A 1051 26.46 45.14 0.89
CA ARG A 1051 25.05 45.52 0.72
C ARG A 1051 24.58 46.38 1.88
N HIS A 1052 23.78 47.40 1.57
CA HIS A 1052 22.99 48.12 2.56
C HIS A 1052 21.68 47.39 2.84
N VAL A 1053 21.12 47.53 4.04
CA VAL A 1053 19.88 46.85 4.47
C VAL A 1053 18.70 47.15 3.52
N SER A 1054 18.67 48.36 2.93
CA SER A 1054 17.66 48.75 1.93
C SER A 1054 17.75 48.04 0.58
N HIS A 1055 18.87 47.35 0.31
CA HIS A 1055 19.08 46.59 -0.93
C HIS A 1055 18.96 45.07 -0.70
N LEU A 1056 18.47 44.66 0.47
CA LEU A 1056 18.13 43.25 0.71
C LEU A 1056 16.81 42.94 0.00
N ASP A 1057 16.88 42.05 -0.97
CA ASP A 1057 15.72 41.50 -1.66
C ASP A 1057 15.10 40.33 -0.85
N PHE A 1058 13.99 39.81 -1.37
CA PHE A 1058 13.31 38.62 -0.85
C PHE A 1058 14.24 37.42 -0.57
N LEU A 1059 15.23 37.15 -1.42
CA LEU A 1059 16.12 36.00 -1.27
C LEU A 1059 17.00 36.13 -0.04
N HIS A 1060 17.52 37.34 0.20
CA HIS A 1060 18.35 37.60 1.37
C HIS A 1060 17.51 37.62 2.65
N LEU A 1061 16.31 38.22 2.60
CA LEU A 1061 15.41 38.27 3.76
C LEU A 1061 14.94 36.88 4.21
N THR A 1062 14.60 36.01 3.26
CA THR A 1062 14.23 34.62 3.57
C THR A 1062 15.43 33.80 4.07
N ALA A 1063 16.62 34.00 3.50
CA ALA A 1063 17.84 33.35 3.98
C ALA A 1063 18.24 33.77 5.39
N LEU A 1064 18.01 35.03 5.77
CA LEU A 1064 18.32 35.49 7.12
C LEU A 1064 17.52 34.74 8.19
N GLY A 1065 16.27 34.34 7.93
CA GLY A 1065 15.47 33.54 8.87
C GLY A 1065 15.51 34.09 10.30
N TYR A 1066 15.90 33.27 11.28
CA TYR A 1066 16.09 33.67 12.68
C TYR A 1066 17.14 34.79 12.85
N THR A 1067 18.18 34.82 12.01
CA THR A 1067 19.24 35.85 12.07
C THR A 1067 18.74 37.25 11.78
N LEU A 1068 17.58 37.43 11.16
CA LEU A 1068 16.95 38.74 10.95
C LEU A 1068 16.82 39.55 12.26
N CYS A 1069 16.57 38.88 13.38
CA CYS A 1069 16.48 39.50 14.71
C CYS A 1069 17.84 40.03 15.24
N GLY A 1070 18.93 39.89 14.48
CA GLY A 1070 20.22 40.52 14.77
C GLY A 1070 20.28 42.01 14.40
N LEU A 1071 19.40 42.47 13.50
CA LEU A 1071 19.32 43.87 13.07
C LEU A 1071 18.68 44.75 14.15
N ARG A 1072 19.22 45.95 14.36
CA ARG A 1072 18.62 46.92 15.29
C ARG A 1072 17.30 47.46 14.74
N PRO A 1073 16.38 47.93 15.59
CA PRO A 1073 15.15 48.61 15.14
C PRO A 1073 15.42 49.71 14.09
N GLU A 1074 16.49 50.50 14.27
CA GLU A 1074 16.85 51.57 13.33
C GLU A 1074 17.43 51.06 12.00
N GLU A 1075 17.91 49.83 11.95
CA GLU A 1075 18.37 49.17 10.73
C GLU A 1075 17.18 48.51 10.02
N LEU A 1076 16.30 47.83 10.77
CA LEU A 1076 15.10 47.17 10.28
C LEU A 1076 14.17 48.12 9.51
N GLN A 1077 13.99 49.35 9.99
CA GLN A 1077 13.13 50.36 9.31
C GLN A 1077 13.59 50.70 7.88
N HIS A 1078 14.85 50.40 7.51
CA HIS A 1078 15.37 50.66 6.16
C HIS A 1078 15.10 49.52 5.17
N ILE A 1079 14.60 48.37 5.63
CA ILE A 1079 14.20 47.28 4.74
C ILE A 1079 13.05 47.75 3.85
N SER A 1080 13.09 47.38 2.57
CA SER A 1080 12.00 47.66 1.64
C SER A 1080 10.71 46.97 2.11
N SER A 1081 9.66 47.75 2.35
CA SER A 1081 8.32 47.26 2.71
C SER A 1081 7.79 46.22 1.69
N TRP A 1082 8.09 46.45 0.41
CA TRP A 1082 7.75 45.51 -0.68
C TRP A 1082 8.46 44.16 -0.51
N GLU A 1083 9.79 44.15 -0.43
CA GLU A 1083 10.59 42.91 -0.29
C GLU A 1083 10.24 42.15 1.00
N PHE A 1084 10.03 42.89 2.11
CA PHE A 1084 9.68 42.30 3.38
C PHE A 1084 8.30 41.62 3.36
N SER A 1085 7.31 42.25 2.74
CA SER A 1085 5.97 41.66 2.63
C SER A 1085 5.93 40.37 1.81
N GLN A 1086 6.86 40.21 0.84
CA GLN A 1086 7.02 38.95 0.10
C GLN A 1086 7.68 37.85 0.97
N ALA A 1087 8.60 38.23 1.86
CA ALA A 1087 9.28 37.31 2.77
C ALA A 1087 8.42 36.92 3.99
N ALA A 1088 7.33 37.66 4.27
CA ALA A 1088 6.46 37.46 5.43
C ALA A 1088 5.89 36.04 5.52
N LEU A 1089 5.53 35.43 4.38
CA LEU A 1089 5.06 34.04 4.31
C LEU A 1089 6.05 33.04 4.92
N PHE A 1090 7.35 33.30 4.80
CA PHE A 1090 8.41 32.42 5.30
C PHE A 1090 8.75 32.75 6.74
N LEU A 1091 9.03 34.03 7.00
CA LEU A 1091 9.48 34.51 8.30
C LEU A 1091 8.37 34.40 9.37
N GLY A 1092 7.11 34.58 8.97
CA GLY A 1092 5.95 34.45 9.85
C GLY A 1092 5.71 33.04 10.40
N ASN A 1093 6.30 32.02 9.79
CA ASN A 1093 6.22 30.64 10.26
C ASN A 1093 7.35 30.27 11.24
N LEU A 1094 8.28 31.18 11.50
CA LEU A 1094 9.39 30.98 12.45
C LEU A 1094 9.03 31.54 13.83
N HIS A 1095 9.47 30.86 14.90
CA HIS A 1095 9.40 31.36 16.28
C HIS A 1095 10.51 32.41 16.52
N LEU A 1096 10.40 33.57 15.88
CA LEU A 1096 11.40 34.63 15.91
C LEU A 1096 11.65 35.12 17.35
N GLN A 1097 12.91 35.07 17.80
CA GLN A 1097 13.33 35.58 19.11
C GLN A 1097 13.66 37.09 19.07
N CYS A 1098 12.91 37.85 18.27
CA CYS A 1098 13.04 39.29 18.16
C CYS A 1098 12.55 39.98 19.45
N SER A 1099 13.13 41.12 19.80
CA SER A 1099 12.58 41.99 20.84
C SER A 1099 11.22 42.56 20.40
N GLU A 1100 10.43 43.02 21.37
CA GLU A 1100 9.15 43.67 21.10
C GLU A 1100 9.30 44.86 20.13
N GLU A 1101 10.28 45.74 20.35
CA GLU A 1101 10.58 46.86 19.46
C GLU A 1101 10.95 46.41 18.03
N GLN A 1102 11.71 45.32 17.90
CA GLN A 1102 12.07 44.78 16.58
C GLN A 1102 10.81 44.25 15.87
N LEU A 1103 9.97 43.48 16.57
CA LEU A 1103 8.71 42.98 16.02
C LEU A 1103 7.78 44.13 15.62
N GLU A 1104 7.71 45.21 16.40
CA GLU A 1104 6.93 46.39 16.06
C GLU A 1104 7.40 47.05 14.75
N VAL A 1105 8.71 47.20 14.56
CA VAL A 1105 9.25 47.72 13.29
C VAL A 1105 8.93 46.79 12.13
N LEU A 1106 9.07 45.48 12.30
CA LEU A 1106 8.71 44.50 11.27
C LEU A 1106 7.22 44.55 10.91
N ALA A 1107 6.34 44.62 11.91
CA ALA A 1107 4.91 44.78 11.68
C ALA A 1107 4.61 46.12 10.98
N GLN A 1108 5.30 47.20 11.34
CA GLN A 1108 5.16 48.50 10.71
C GLN A 1108 5.56 48.46 9.22
N LEU A 1109 6.61 47.73 8.84
CA LEU A 1109 6.99 47.54 7.43
C LEU A 1109 5.85 46.91 6.61
N LEU A 1110 5.03 46.05 7.20
CA LEU A 1110 3.87 45.44 6.53
C LEU A 1110 2.71 46.43 6.39
N VAL A 1111 2.64 47.46 7.25
CA VAL A 1111 1.60 48.49 7.21
C VAL A 1111 1.92 49.61 6.20
N LEU A 1112 3.19 49.86 5.93
CA LEU A 1112 3.66 50.91 5.02
C LEU A 1112 3.25 50.68 3.56
N PRO A 1113 3.29 51.73 2.70
CA PRO A 1113 3.11 51.59 1.26
C PRO A 1113 4.14 50.61 0.67
N GLY A 1114 3.67 49.61 -0.07
CA GLY A 1114 4.48 48.49 -0.56
C GLY A 1114 4.17 47.18 0.14
N GLY A 1115 3.67 47.22 1.39
CA GLY A 1115 3.17 46.08 2.15
C GLY A 1115 1.67 45.85 1.93
N PHE A 1116 0.96 45.53 3.02
CA PHE A 1116 -0.48 45.22 3.04
C PHE A 1116 -1.38 46.42 3.39
N GLY A 1117 -0.81 47.57 3.77
CA GLY A 1117 -1.57 48.76 4.17
C GLY A 1117 -2.08 48.70 5.62
N PRO A 1118 -3.02 49.55 6.04
CA PRO A 1118 -3.45 49.64 7.44
C PRO A 1118 -4.14 48.36 7.93
N VAL A 1119 -3.83 47.97 9.19
CA VAL A 1119 -4.33 46.74 9.84
C VAL A 1119 -5.87 46.65 9.85
N SER A 1120 -6.57 47.79 9.91
CA SER A 1120 -8.04 47.84 9.85
C SER A 1120 -8.62 47.23 8.58
N ASN A 1121 -7.85 47.20 7.49
CA ASN A 1121 -8.30 46.67 6.19
C ASN A 1121 -7.86 45.22 5.97
N TRP A 1122 -7.12 44.63 6.91
CA TRP A 1122 -6.61 43.27 6.77
C TRP A 1122 -7.72 42.25 7.00
N GLY A 1123 -7.86 41.30 6.08
CA GLY A 1123 -8.66 40.10 6.32
C GLY A 1123 -7.88 39.02 7.07
N PRO A 1124 -8.54 37.93 7.51
CA PRO A 1124 -7.87 36.80 8.17
C PRO A 1124 -6.72 36.23 7.34
N GLU A 1125 -6.81 36.29 6.01
CA GLU A 1125 -5.77 35.81 5.09
C GLU A 1125 -4.39 36.44 5.35
N ILE A 1126 -4.33 37.74 5.68
CA ILE A 1126 -3.06 38.43 5.95
C ILE A 1126 -2.52 38.01 7.31
N PHE A 1127 -3.35 37.92 8.35
CA PHE A 1127 -2.91 37.45 9.67
C PHE A 1127 -2.36 36.03 9.63
N THR A 1128 -2.95 35.17 8.80
CA THR A 1128 -2.45 33.80 8.60
C THR A 1128 -1.13 33.77 7.85
N GLU A 1129 -0.91 34.65 6.87
CA GLU A 1129 0.37 34.72 6.14
C GLU A 1129 1.52 35.30 6.98
N ILE A 1130 1.29 36.40 7.71
CA ILE A 1130 2.36 37.09 8.45
C ILE A 1130 2.75 36.36 9.74
N GLY A 1131 1.89 35.45 10.22
CA GLY A 1131 2.15 34.58 11.37
C GLY A 1131 2.71 35.32 12.59
N THR A 1132 3.87 34.92 13.07
CA THR A 1132 4.52 35.46 14.29
C THR A 1132 4.82 36.94 14.24
N ILE A 1133 4.96 37.54 13.05
CA ILE A 1133 5.16 38.99 12.90
C ILE A 1133 3.94 39.77 13.43
N ALA A 1134 2.76 39.15 13.48
CA ALA A 1134 1.56 39.74 14.06
C ALA A 1134 1.72 40.11 15.54
N ALA A 1135 2.65 39.49 16.28
CA ALA A 1135 2.94 39.84 17.67
C ALA A 1135 3.49 41.28 17.82
N GLY A 1136 4.08 41.82 16.76
CA GLY A 1136 4.56 43.20 16.68
C GLY A 1136 3.48 44.25 16.41
N ILE A 1137 2.23 43.86 16.17
CA ILE A 1137 1.17 44.85 15.88
C ILE A 1137 0.95 45.73 17.14
N PRO A 1138 0.79 47.05 16.99
CA PRO A 1138 0.58 47.95 18.14
C PRO A 1138 -0.69 47.60 18.94
N ASP A 1139 -0.66 47.84 20.25
CA ASP A 1139 -1.73 47.47 21.20
C ASP A 1139 -3.13 47.96 20.77
N LEU A 1140 -3.22 49.21 20.31
CA LEU A 1140 -4.49 49.79 19.86
C LEU A 1140 -5.06 49.03 18.65
N ALA A 1141 -4.21 48.58 17.73
CA ALA A 1141 -4.65 47.83 16.56
C ALA A 1141 -5.01 46.38 16.94
N LEU A 1142 -4.25 45.74 17.83
CA LEU A 1142 -4.58 44.40 18.33
C LEU A 1142 -5.90 44.37 19.12
N SER A 1143 -6.12 45.36 19.99
CA SER A 1143 -7.37 45.45 20.77
C SER A 1143 -8.60 45.73 19.92
N ALA A 1144 -8.44 46.37 18.77
CA ALA A 1144 -9.51 46.67 17.83
C ALA A 1144 -9.85 45.51 16.85
N LEU A 1145 -9.15 44.37 16.93
CA LEU A 1145 -9.38 43.26 16.01
C LEU A 1145 -10.80 42.67 16.18
N LEU A 1146 -11.42 42.43 15.03
CA LEU A 1146 -12.68 41.72 14.93
C LEU A 1146 -12.50 40.21 15.12
N GLN A 1147 -13.58 39.52 15.46
CA GLN A 1147 -13.57 38.07 15.68
C GLN A 1147 -12.95 37.28 14.50
N GLU A 1148 -13.30 37.62 13.26
CA GLU A 1148 -12.73 36.94 12.09
C GLU A 1148 -11.22 37.17 11.93
N GLN A 1149 -10.73 38.37 12.28
CA GLN A 1149 -9.31 38.70 12.23
C GLN A 1149 -8.53 37.96 13.33
N ILE A 1150 -9.09 37.87 14.53
CA ILE A 1150 -8.54 37.09 15.65
C ILE A 1150 -8.41 35.63 15.26
N GLN A 1151 -9.41 35.06 14.59
CA GLN A 1151 -9.35 33.69 14.08
C GLN A 1151 -8.31 33.47 12.97
N GLY A 1152 -7.81 34.55 12.34
CA GLY A 1152 -6.70 34.52 11.40
C GLY A 1152 -5.31 34.46 12.05
N LEU A 1153 -5.19 34.80 13.34
CA LEU A 1153 -3.92 34.72 14.08
C LEU A 1153 -3.46 33.27 14.19
N THR A 1154 -2.23 32.96 13.81
CA THR A 1154 -1.75 31.57 13.92
C THR A 1154 -1.52 31.19 15.40
N PRO A 1155 -1.63 29.91 15.77
CA PRO A 1155 -1.32 29.47 17.14
C PRO A 1155 0.11 29.87 17.58
N LEU A 1156 1.07 29.80 16.66
CA LEU A 1156 2.45 30.25 16.91
C LEU A 1156 2.54 31.77 17.12
N ALA A 1157 1.74 32.57 16.40
CA ALA A 1157 1.67 34.00 16.66
C ALA A 1157 1.13 34.30 18.07
N ILE A 1158 0.10 33.57 18.50
CA ILE A 1158 -0.44 33.69 19.86
C ILE A 1158 0.64 33.41 20.90
N SER A 1159 1.45 32.36 20.75
CA SER A 1159 2.48 32.01 21.74
C SER A 1159 3.64 33.02 21.82
N VAL A 1160 3.88 33.81 20.78
CA VAL A 1160 4.97 34.79 20.70
C VAL A 1160 4.58 36.16 21.26
N ILE A 1161 3.29 36.49 21.40
CA ILE A 1161 2.86 37.76 21.98
C ILE A 1161 3.35 37.87 23.44
N PRO A 1162 4.09 38.94 23.82
CA PRO A 1162 4.55 39.11 25.20
C PRO A 1162 3.42 39.02 26.21
N ALA A 1163 3.63 38.30 27.33
CA ALA A 1163 2.58 38.06 28.33
C ALA A 1163 1.90 39.34 28.88
N PRO A 1164 2.63 40.44 29.19
CA PRO A 1164 2.00 41.68 29.61
C PRO A 1164 1.10 42.29 28.52
N LYS A 1165 1.58 42.32 27.27
CA LYS A 1165 0.84 42.82 26.11
C LYS A 1165 -0.41 41.98 25.85
N PHE A 1166 -0.28 40.66 25.84
CA PHE A 1166 -1.37 39.71 25.64
C PHE A 1166 -2.54 39.95 26.61
N ALA A 1167 -2.23 40.20 27.89
CA ALA A 1167 -3.24 40.47 28.91
C ALA A 1167 -3.96 41.83 28.72
N VAL A 1168 -3.29 42.82 28.14
CA VAL A 1168 -3.86 44.16 27.91
C VAL A 1168 -4.70 44.21 26.64
N VAL A 1169 -4.21 43.61 25.54
CA VAL A 1169 -4.81 43.78 24.21
C VAL A 1169 -6.06 42.94 23.99
N PHE A 1170 -6.21 41.80 24.68
CA PHE A 1170 -7.37 40.92 24.47
C PHE A 1170 -8.37 40.98 25.62
N SER A 1171 -9.61 41.35 25.30
CA SER A 1171 -10.72 41.29 26.24
C SER A 1171 -11.17 39.84 26.51
N PRO A 1172 -11.90 39.57 27.61
CA PRO A 1172 -12.49 38.25 27.84
C PRO A 1172 -13.37 37.75 26.67
N THR A 1173 -14.08 38.64 25.97
CA THR A 1173 -14.92 38.26 24.83
C THR A 1173 -14.10 37.87 23.60
N GLN A 1174 -12.97 38.55 23.37
CA GLN A 1174 -12.03 38.19 22.31
C GLN A 1174 -11.34 36.86 22.62
N LEU A 1175 -10.89 36.64 23.86
CA LEU A 1175 -10.26 35.38 24.28
C LEU A 1175 -11.22 34.19 24.19
N SER A 1176 -12.51 34.38 24.51
CA SER A 1176 -13.50 33.31 24.36
C SER A 1176 -13.81 32.96 22.89
N SER A 1177 -13.43 33.83 21.96
CA SER A 1177 -13.65 33.65 20.52
C SER A 1177 -12.49 32.97 19.79
N LEU A 1178 -11.39 32.70 20.50
CA LEU A 1178 -10.27 31.92 19.99
C LEU A 1178 -10.74 30.52 19.58
N THR A 1179 -10.16 30.00 18.52
CA THR A 1179 -10.28 28.57 18.19
C THR A 1179 -9.59 27.73 19.26
N SER A 1180 -10.00 26.47 19.43
CA SER A 1180 -9.40 25.56 20.41
C SER A 1180 -7.88 25.41 20.23
N VAL A 1181 -7.41 25.35 18.98
CA VAL A 1181 -5.98 25.26 18.65
C VAL A 1181 -5.23 26.53 19.08
N GLN A 1182 -5.78 27.72 18.85
CA GLN A 1182 -5.19 28.98 19.31
C GLN A 1182 -5.18 29.06 20.84
N ALA A 1183 -6.27 28.65 21.49
CA ALA A 1183 -6.39 28.70 22.95
C ALA A 1183 -5.43 27.71 23.65
N MET A 1184 -5.10 26.59 23.01
CA MET A 1184 -4.07 25.66 23.49
C MET A 1184 -2.64 26.18 23.30
N ALA A 1185 -2.42 27.17 22.42
CA ALA A 1185 -1.11 27.78 22.22
C ALA A 1185 -0.82 28.95 23.18
N VAL A 1186 -1.80 29.35 24.00
CA VAL A 1186 -1.58 30.34 25.08
C VAL A 1186 -0.59 29.76 26.08
N THR A 1187 0.53 30.45 26.28
CA THR A 1187 1.64 29.94 27.10
C THR A 1187 1.32 29.99 28.61
N PRO A 1188 1.99 29.18 29.44
CA PRO A 1188 1.85 29.27 30.90
C PRO A 1188 2.15 30.66 31.46
N GLU A 1189 3.14 31.35 30.86
CA GLU A 1189 3.50 32.72 31.23
C GLU A 1189 2.36 33.70 30.90
N GLN A 1190 1.78 33.62 29.71
CA GLN A 1190 0.61 34.43 29.34
C GLN A 1190 -0.55 34.17 30.30
N MET A 1191 -0.88 32.91 30.57
CA MET A 1191 -1.93 32.52 31.52
C MET A 1191 -1.74 33.12 32.92
N ALA A 1192 -0.49 33.23 33.39
CA ALA A 1192 -0.18 33.81 34.69
C ALA A 1192 -0.50 35.31 34.77
N PHE A 1193 -0.37 36.06 33.66
CA PHE A 1193 -0.67 37.49 33.60
C PHE A 1193 -2.16 37.82 33.44
N LEU A 1194 -2.98 36.88 32.98
CA LEU A 1194 -4.41 37.08 32.73
C LEU A 1194 -5.24 37.28 34.01
N SER A 1195 -6.29 38.10 33.92
CA SER A 1195 -7.33 38.24 34.95
C SER A 1195 -8.13 36.94 35.14
N PRO A 1196 -8.83 36.75 36.27
CA PRO A 1196 -9.68 35.59 36.48
C PRO A 1196 -10.79 35.40 35.43
N GLU A 1197 -11.31 36.48 34.85
CA GLU A 1197 -12.28 36.44 33.74
C GLU A 1197 -11.60 36.03 32.43
N GLN A 1198 -10.43 36.58 32.14
CA GLN A 1198 -9.66 36.24 30.94
C GLN A 1198 -9.20 34.78 30.96
N ARG A 1199 -8.71 34.27 32.10
CA ARG A 1199 -8.34 32.85 32.25
C ARG A 1199 -9.54 31.93 31.99
N ARG A 1200 -10.72 32.29 32.51
CA ARG A 1200 -11.96 31.55 32.26
C ARG A 1200 -12.33 31.56 30.78
N ALA A 1201 -12.15 32.69 30.10
CA ALA A 1201 -12.40 32.81 28.66
C ALA A 1201 -11.46 31.93 27.82
N VAL A 1202 -10.17 31.85 28.18
CA VAL A 1202 -9.21 30.95 27.51
C VAL A 1202 -9.57 29.48 27.75
N VAL A 1203 -9.85 29.10 29.01
CA VAL A 1203 -10.26 27.72 29.35
C VAL A 1203 -11.56 27.35 28.61
N TRP A 1204 -12.51 28.27 28.52
CA TRP A 1204 -13.73 28.10 27.74
C TRP A 1204 -13.43 27.79 26.27
N ALA A 1205 -12.54 28.55 25.63
CA ALA A 1205 -12.12 28.32 24.25
C ALA A 1205 -11.35 26.99 24.07
N GLN A 1206 -10.48 26.63 25.03
CA GLN A 1206 -9.77 25.34 25.03
C GLN A 1206 -10.73 24.14 25.03
N HIS A 1207 -11.84 24.25 25.76
CA HIS A 1207 -12.89 23.24 25.86
C HIS A 1207 -14.02 23.43 24.84
N GLU A 1208 -13.86 24.33 23.87
CA GLU A 1208 -14.83 24.66 22.83
C GLU A 1208 -16.23 24.99 23.36
N GLY A 1209 -16.28 25.64 24.52
CA GLY A 1209 -17.52 26.04 25.17
C GLY A 1209 -18.18 24.99 26.05
N LYS A 1210 -17.50 23.88 26.35
CA LYS A 1210 -17.87 22.98 27.45
C LYS A 1210 -17.37 23.55 28.79
N GLU A 1211 -18.24 23.61 29.80
CA GLU A 1211 -17.83 23.98 31.17
C GLU A 1211 -16.78 23.00 31.69
N SER A 1212 -15.72 23.52 32.33
CA SER A 1212 -14.65 22.66 32.83
C SER A 1212 -15.09 21.89 34.08
N PRO A 1213 -14.57 20.67 34.34
CA PRO A 1213 -14.86 19.92 35.56
C PRO A 1213 -14.55 20.70 36.86
N GLU A 1214 -13.53 21.57 36.82
CA GLU A 1214 -13.16 22.45 37.94
C GLU A 1214 -14.21 23.53 38.24
N GLN A 1215 -14.91 24.02 37.20
CA GLN A 1215 -16.06 24.91 37.38
C GLN A 1215 -17.25 24.15 37.96
N GLN A 1216 -17.47 22.91 37.53
CA GLN A 1216 -18.54 22.06 38.05
C GLN A 1216 -18.35 21.71 39.53
N GLY A 1217 -17.10 21.48 39.95
CA GLY A 1217 -16.71 21.31 41.37
C GLY A 1217 -16.83 22.60 42.21
N ARG A 1218 -16.67 23.78 41.60
CA ARG A 1218 -16.93 25.07 42.28
C ARG A 1218 -18.43 25.37 42.35
N SER A 1219 -19.24 25.10 41.33
CA SER A 1219 -20.69 25.34 41.38
C SER A 1219 -21.42 24.41 42.36
N THR A 1220 -20.92 23.18 42.58
CA THR A 1220 -21.45 22.31 43.65
C THR A 1220 -21.00 22.75 45.05
N ALA A 1221 -19.84 23.40 45.17
CA ALA A 1221 -19.39 23.99 46.44
C ALA A 1221 -20.21 25.22 46.87
N TRP A 1222 -20.78 26.01 45.94
CA TRP A 1222 -21.67 27.13 46.31
C TRP A 1222 -23.08 26.66 46.74
N GLY A 1223 -23.47 25.42 46.44
CA GLY A 1223 -24.70 24.78 46.93
C GLY A 1223 -24.55 23.99 48.24
N LEU A 1224 -23.33 23.85 48.76
CA LEU A 1224 -23.01 23.10 49.98
C LEU A 1224 -22.18 23.90 51.00
N GLN A 1225 -22.12 25.23 50.83
CA GLN A 1225 -21.41 26.14 51.72
C GLN A 1225 -22.35 27.20 52.31
N ASP A 1226 -23.54 26.76 52.72
CA ASP A 1226 -24.37 27.52 53.69
C ASP A 1226 -24.72 26.70 54.94
N TRP A 1227 -24.36 25.42 55.02
CA TRP A 1227 -24.49 24.63 56.25
C TRP A 1227 -23.17 23.91 56.56
N SER A 1228 -22.53 24.36 57.64
CA SER A 1228 -21.36 23.78 58.34
C SER A 1228 -19.95 24.32 58.01
N GLN A 1229 -19.59 25.40 58.70
CA GLN A 1229 -18.29 25.51 59.38
C GLN A 1229 -18.59 25.82 60.87
N PRO A 1230 -17.65 25.64 61.83
CA PRO A 1230 -16.83 24.47 62.13
C PRO A 1230 -16.73 24.24 63.67
N SER A 1231 -16.87 23.02 64.20
CA SER A 1231 -16.74 22.84 65.67
C SER A 1231 -16.34 21.46 66.18
N TRP A 1232 -15.44 20.74 65.50
CA TRP A 1232 -14.90 19.47 66.02
C TRP A 1232 -13.37 19.33 66.00
N ALA A 1233 -12.61 20.41 65.82
CA ALA A 1233 -11.14 20.39 65.93
C ALA A 1233 -10.56 21.06 67.20
N MET A 1234 -11.37 21.71 68.05
CA MET A 1234 -10.95 22.14 69.40
C MET A 1234 -11.22 21.10 70.50
N ALA A 1235 -11.85 19.96 70.18
CA ALA A 1235 -12.14 18.90 71.14
C ALA A 1235 -11.10 17.75 71.16
N LEU A 1236 -10.33 17.55 70.09
CA LEU A 1236 -9.35 16.45 70.00
C LEU A 1236 -7.94 16.81 70.53
N THR A 1237 -7.64 18.09 70.76
CA THR A 1237 -6.41 18.53 71.47
C THR A 1237 -6.59 18.66 72.98
N ILE A 1238 -7.82 18.59 73.52
CA ILE A 1238 -8.08 18.57 74.97
C ILE A 1238 -8.27 17.14 75.51
N CYS A 1239 -8.54 16.13 74.67
CA CYS A 1239 -8.68 14.73 75.12
C CYS A 1239 -7.39 13.89 75.12
N PHE A 1240 -6.26 14.34 74.52
CA PHE A 1240 -4.98 13.63 74.60
C PHE A 1240 -3.97 14.17 75.64
N LEU A 1241 -4.35 15.19 76.41
CA LEU A 1241 -3.60 15.63 77.61
C LEU A 1241 -4.20 15.11 78.93
N GLY A 1242 -5.11 14.13 78.86
CA GLY A 1242 -5.84 13.63 80.03
C GLY A 1242 -5.99 12.11 80.12
N ASN A 1243 -5.04 11.30 79.61
CA ASN A 1243 -4.85 9.90 80.05
C ASN A 1243 -3.44 9.38 79.70
N LEU A 1244 -2.41 10.04 80.23
CA LEU A 1244 -1.35 9.50 81.11
C LEU A 1244 -0.18 10.50 81.12
N ILE A 1245 0.36 11.04 82.22
CA ILE A 1245 0.30 10.73 83.68
C ILE A 1245 -0.25 9.37 84.06
#